data_AF-A0A060YXE0-F1
#
_entry.id   AF-A0A060YXE0-F1
#
_cell.length_a   1.000
_cell.length_b   1.000
_cell.length_c   1.000
_cell.angle_alpha   90.00
_cell.angle_beta   90.00
_cell.angle_gamma   90.00
#
_symmetry.space_group_name_H-M   'P 1'
#
loop_
_entity.id
_entity.type
_entity.pdbx_description
1 polymer ?
#
loop_
_entity_poly.entity_id
_entity_poly.type
_entity_poly.pdbx_seq_one_letter_code
_entity_poly.pdbx_strand_id
1 'polypeptide(L)'
;CPSICYCPCCSFYPWWSDPSKLIKFLVGLLSQAAEWEEQSGEKTLKLVSSVCTYRTFPFCDEDYFDESFQWDLLLDLYSHVKDYETQTGRSVLPALQPLYQPAPAVWFIDLRKRNVSLLLEVLKLQPEKKSVELWDWSDEESEVRSFLQCLPYISQLSFCPWWSDISKLIKFLVGLLSQAAEWEEQSGEKTLKLVSSVCTYRTFPFCDRDDEDKWFQCDLLLDLYSHVEDYETKTGRSVLPSLRPLYQSAPAVWSIDLSERKASLLLEVLKLQPEKKPVQLKGWSDEESEVRSFLQCLPYISQLSFTPPQYQRRSPEEWRKREKTFLLNLCLQAALHERETIQTTVGKVLSLSEVYHNQKWELLLDLYSHVKDYETQTGRSVLPALQPVSQSAPAVWSIDLRKRKVSLLLEVLKLQSEKKPVQLKGWSDEESEVRSFLQCLPYISQLRLHSDTLQQLAVVVYEAQDKDLTRWFLEKVGGDLTSCRLDWEVLLSLLQHSTHNITVDLRKNRLLEKNISDLLPFLGRVIFKRLSSSFVKSTIRQIYDSRASDCVSSLLRSSDHWINLNSRELDRVDCTALCFTLQHSHQVKVNLLWTSIPPGEIESILPLLDRVSQLSVDRMLLLSFLHSCAASQILQGALSPPSAITTAAAELLRALQHRLDFSCSSSVDLSAHDQGEALCLTTDHCRAINSVLKQSQHSTQLVQNPTQNQSRNQPQVQLILKDCEVEHGALRELLPILHIVKLSPSKALLLQLVDHVCEGIEEGVLRNAVSLCRALDGELDLSETRLNQKACGSLALVLEHSEGLSELDLSHCQLTDRHLQPLLTHLHKVEVLDLSHNDITDALTDRILQLVSTNTSIRTVR
;
A
#
# COMPACT_ATOMS: atom_id res chain seq x y z
N CYS A 1 78.25 -3.05 -38.55
CA CYS A 1 77.06 -2.39 -37.96
C CYS A 1 76.38 -1.56 -39.03
N PRO A 2 75.03 -1.49 -39.11
CA PRO A 2 74.13 -1.58 -37.94
C PRO A 2 72.85 -2.42 -38.12
N SER A 3 72.23 -2.73 -36.97
CA SER A 3 70.79 -2.90 -36.72
C SER A 3 70.03 -4.09 -37.32
N ILE A 4 69.93 -5.20 -36.57
CA ILE A 4 68.74 -6.05 -36.62
C ILE A 4 67.93 -5.75 -35.36
N CYS A 5 66.78 -5.10 -35.56
CA CYS A 5 65.80 -4.83 -34.53
C CYS A 5 65.19 -6.13 -34.00
N TYR A 6 65.03 -6.20 -32.67
CA TYR A 6 64.16 -7.16 -32.00
C TYR A 6 62.73 -7.05 -32.58
N CYS A 7 62.27 -8.08 -33.27
CA CYS A 7 60.86 -8.32 -33.54
C CYS A 7 60.45 -9.60 -32.77
N PRO A 8 59.55 -9.54 -31.78
CA PRO A 8 59.23 -10.71 -30.96
C PRO A 8 58.25 -11.71 -31.59
N CYS A 9 57.87 -11.54 -32.86
CA CYS A 9 56.85 -12.37 -33.49
C CYS A 9 57.39 -13.05 -34.75
N CYS A 10 57.96 -14.26 -34.62
CA CYS A 10 58.00 -15.22 -35.72
C CYS A 10 56.62 -15.90 -35.80
N SER A 11 55.58 -15.20 -36.24
CA SER A 11 54.31 -15.87 -36.59
C SER A 11 54.47 -16.49 -37.97
N PHE A 12 54.35 -17.81 -38.06
CA PHE A 12 54.19 -18.50 -39.33
C PHE A 12 52.87 -18.01 -39.96
N TYR A 13 52.93 -17.09 -40.92
CA TYR A 13 51.74 -16.65 -41.67
C TYR A 13 51.31 -17.78 -42.62
N PRO A 14 50.16 -18.45 -42.41
CA PRO A 14 49.74 -19.57 -43.22
C PRO A 14 48.82 -19.08 -44.34
N TRP A 15 49.22 -18.06 -45.10
CA TRP A 15 48.64 -17.91 -46.43
C TRP A 15 49.33 -18.98 -47.29
N TRP A 16 48.75 -20.19 -47.25
CA TRP A 16 49.11 -21.43 -47.95
C TRP A 16 50.02 -22.41 -47.18
N SER A 17 49.43 -23.31 -46.39
CA SER A 17 50.08 -24.59 -46.10
C SER A 17 49.08 -25.64 -45.61
N ASP A 18 48.85 -26.65 -46.45
CA ASP A 18 48.42 -28.00 -46.07
C ASP A 18 49.01 -28.38 -44.69
N PRO A 19 48.17 -28.72 -43.67
CA PRO A 19 48.62 -29.11 -42.33
C PRO A 19 49.75 -30.15 -42.34
N SER A 20 49.72 -31.07 -43.32
CA SER A 20 50.75 -32.08 -43.52
C SER A 20 52.12 -31.47 -43.81
N LYS A 21 52.19 -30.35 -44.53
CA LYS A 21 53.46 -29.66 -44.86
C LYS A 21 54.06 -28.98 -43.63
N LEU A 22 53.22 -28.35 -42.81
CA LEU A 22 53.65 -27.74 -41.56
C LEU A 22 54.20 -28.79 -40.58
N ILE A 23 53.47 -29.90 -40.41
CA ILE A 23 53.93 -31.01 -39.56
C ILE A 23 55.25 -31.58 -40.08
N LYS A 24 55.39 -31.86 -41.37
CA LYS A 24 56.64 -32.36 -41.97
C LYS A 24 57.82 -31.41 -41.74
N PHE A 25 57.60 -30.11 -41.90
CA PHE A 25 58.64 -29.10 -41.66
C PHE A 25 59.09 -29.10 -40.20
N LEU A 26 58.15 -29.13 -39.25
CA LEU A 26 58.45 -29.09 -37.82
C LEU A 26 59.13 -30.37 -37.33
N VAL A 27 58.64 -31.53 -37.76
CA VAL A 27 59.28 -32.81 -37.47
C VAL A 27 60.70 -32.79 -38.03
N GLY A 28 60.89 -32.36 -39.28
CA GLY A 28 62.22 -32.22 -39.88
C GLY A 28 63.15 -31.26 -39.13
N LEU A 29 62.63 -30.13 -38.65
CA LEU A 29 63.40 -29.15 -37.86
C LEU A 29 63.84 -29.76 -36.52
N LEU A 30 62.95 -30.47 -35.83
CA LEU A 30 63.27 -31.16 -34.57
C LEU A 30 64.27 -32.30 -34.78
N SER A 31 64.12 -33.06 -35.87
CA SER A 31 65.06 -34.11 -36.25
C SER A 31 66.48 -33.55 -36.44
N GLN A 32 66.60 -32.44 -37.17
CA GLN A 32 67.90 -31.80 -37.41
C GLN A 32 68.48 -31.18 -36.14
N ALA A 33 67.65 -30.57 -35.30
CA ALA A 33 68.08 -30.03 -34.01
C ALA A 33 68.59 -31.13 -33.07
N ALA A 34 67.94 -32.30 -33.05
CA ALA A 34 68.37 -33.45 -32.27
C ALA A 34 69.71 -34.02 -32.77
N GLU A 35 69.88 -34.13 -34.10
CA GLU A 35 71.13 -34.55 -34.74
C GLU A 35 72.29 -33.62 -34.39
N TRP A 36 72.04 -32.32 -34.45
CA TRP A 36 73.05 -31.33 -34.13
C TRP A 36 73.43 -31.33 -32.65
N GLU A 37 72.47 -31.46 -31.75
CA GLU A 37 72.71 -31.52 -30.29
C GLU A 37 73.54 -32.76 -29.91
N GLU A 38 73.29 -33.91 -30.55
CA GLU A 38 74.07 -35.14 -30.36
C GLU A 38 75.52 -35.00 -30.86
N GLN A 39 75.72 -34.30 -32.00
CA GLN A 39 77.05 -34.13 -32.62
C GLN A 39 77.90 -33.03 -31.97
N SER A 40 77.29 -31.92 -31.55
CA SER A 40 77.98 -30.72 -31.07
C SER A 40 77.99 -30.58 -29.55
N GLY A 41 77.06 -31.23 -28.85
CA GLY A 41 76.81 -31.04 -27.42
C GLY A 41 76.08 -29.72 -27.07
N GLU A 42 75.72 -28.90 -28.05
CA GLU A 42 74.92 -27.68 -27.85
C GLU A 42 73.43 -28.02 -27.67
N LYS A 43 72.75 -27.35 -26.74
CA LYS A 43 71.34 -27.62 -26.40
C LYS A 43 70.35 -27.06 -27.43
N THR A 44 70.48 -27.46 -28.69
CA THR A 44 69.73 -26.91 -29.83
C THR A 44 68.24 -27.25 -29.79
N LEU A 45 67.84 -28.42 -29.25
CA LEU A 45 66.43 -28.73 -29.02
C LEU A 45 65.79 -27.77 -28.01
N LYS A 46 66.55 -27.29 -27.02
CA LYS A 46 66.05 -26.29 -26.06
C LYS A 46 65.78 -24.93 -26.72
N LEU A 47 66.55 -24.57 -27.75
CA LEU A 47 66.31 -23.36 -28.55
C LEU A 47 65.04 -23.50 -29.39
N VAL A 48 64.85 -24.63 -30.08
CA VAL A 48 63.61 -24.91 -30.85
C VAL A 48 62.40 -24.95 -29.92
N SER A 49 62.53 -25.58 -28.76
CA SER A 49 61.49 -25.63 -27.72
C SER A 49 61.07 -24.23 -27.24
N SER A 50 62.00 -23.28 -27.15
CA SER A 50 61.70 -21.91 -26.70
C SER A 50 60.88 -21.07 -27.69
N VAL A 51 60.88 -21.45 -28.98
CA VAL A 51 60.11 -20.76 -30.03
C VAL A 51 58.81 -21.49 -30.40
N CYS A 52 58.71 -22.78 -30.09
CA CYS A 52 57.52 -23.62 -30.28
C CYS A 52 56.61 -23.60 -29.03
N THR A 53 55.98 -22.45 -28.77
CA THR A 53 54.98 -22.32 -27.69
C THR A 53 53.56 -22.27 -28.27
N TYR A 54 52.56 -22.71 -27.50
CA TYR A 54 51.15 -22.69 -27.94
C TYR A 54 50.69 -21.31 -28.49
N ARG A 55 51.20 -20.19 -27.93
CA ARG A 55 50.86 -18.82 -28.35
C ARG A 55 51.59 -18.34 -29.62
N THR A 56 52.69 -18.98 -29.99
CA THR A 56 53.55 -18.55 -31.12
C THR A 56 53.49 -19.51 -32.30
N PHE A 57 52.90 -20.69 -32.09
CA PHE A 57 52.66 -21.71 -33.10
C PHE A 57 51.45 -21.32 -33.96
N PRO A 58 51.45 -21.56 -35.29
CA PRO A 58 50.56 -20.88 -36.24
C PRO A 58 49.09 -21.16 -36.00
N PHE A 59 48.44 -20.30 -35.25
CA PHE A 59 47.00 -20.25 -35.09
C PHE A 59 46.61 -18.77 -35.20
N CYS A 60 45.92 -18.39 -36.27
CA CYS A 60 45.47 -17.01 -36.45
C CYS A 60 44.30 -16.72 -35.49
N ASP A 61 44.36 -15.55 -34.85
CA ASP A 61 43.40 -15.05 -33.84
C ASP A 61 42.04 -14.58 -34.41
N GLU A 62 41.66 -14.93 -35.64
CA GLU A 62 40.47 -14.36 -36.28
C GLU A 62 39.55 -15.44 -36.87
N ASP A 63 38.58 -15.85 -36.05
CA ASP A 63 37.21 -16.31 -36.36
C ASP A 63 36.81 -17.55 -35.55
N TYR A 64 35.62 -17.48 -34.94
CA TYR A 64 34.99 -18.46 -34.02
C TYR A 64 34.83 -19.91 -34.56
N PHE A 65 35.26 -20.19 -35.79
CA PHE A 65 35.09 -21.48 -36.47
C PHE A 65 36.35 -22.37 -36.52
N ASP A 66 37.50 -21.91 -36.03
CA ASP A 66 38.79 -22.58 -36.29
C ASP A 66 39.41 -23.33 -35.08
N GLU A 67 38.74 -23.39 -33.92
CA GLU A 67 39.28 -24.04 -32.71
C GLU A 67 39.39 -25.57 -32.82
N SER A 68 38.55 -26.23 -33.63
CA SER A 68 38.61 -27.68 -33.86
C SER A 68 39.81 -28.09 -34.73
N PHE A 69 40.21 -27.25 -35.69
CA PHE A 69 41.38 -27.49 -36.56
C PHE A 69 42.70 -27.47 -35.79
N GLN A 70 42.78 -26.72 -34.69
CA GLN A 70 43.98 -26.62 -33.87
C GLN A 70 44.31 -27.95 -33.17
N TRP A 71 43.27 -28.64 -32.66
CA TRP A 71 43.43 -29.92 -31.97
C TRP A 71 43.81 -31.05 -32.91
N ASP A 72 43.22 -31.06 -34.10
CA ASP A 72 43.58 -31.98 -35.17
C ASP A 72 45.07 -31.89 -35.52
N LEU A 73 45.59 -30.68 -35.68
CA LEU A 73 47.01 -30.47 -35.97
C LEU A 73 47.95 -30.97 -34.84
N LEU A 74 47.57 -30.76 -33.58
CA LEU A 74 48.37 -31.18 -32.42
C LEU A 74 48.44 -32.70 -32.26
N LEU A 75 47.32 -33.39 -32.49
CA LEU A 75 47.25 -34.86 -32.50
C LEU A 75 48.08 -35.45 -33.66
N ASP A 76 47.97 -34.85 -34.85
CA ASP A 76 48.74 -35.28 -36.02
C ASP A 76 50.25 -35.01 -35.85
N LEU A 77 50.64 -33.89 -35.25
CA LEU A 77 52.04 -33.62 -34.91
C LEU A 77 52.59 -34.65 -33.91
N TYR A 78 51.80 -35.03 -32.90
CA TYR A 78 52.20 -36.01 -31.90
C TYR A 78 52.48 -37.38 -32.53
N SER A 79 51.59 -37.83 -33.41
CA SER A 79 51.75 -39.12 -34.10
C SER A 79 53.01 -39.15 -34.96
N HIS A 80 53.24 -38.13 -35.77
CA HIS A 80 54.42 -38.04 -36.63
C HIS A 80 55.73 -37.94 -35.83
N VAL A 81 55.73 -37.24 -34.70
CA VAL A 81 56.89 -37.19 -33.80
C VAL A 81 57.15 -38.56 -33.17
N LYS A 82 56.10 -39.27 -32.73
CA LYS A 82 56.23 -40.62 -32.18
C LYS A 82 56.76 -41.63 -33.19
N ASP A 83 56.31 -41.55 -34.43
CA ASP A 83 56.84 -42.36 -35.54
C ASP A 83 58.33 -42.08 -35.75
N TYR A 84 58.74 -40.81 -35.69
CA TYR A 84 60.16 -40.45 -35.78
C TYR A 84 60.99 -40.99 -34.60
N GLU A 85 60.51 -40.82 -33.36
CA GLU A 85 61.21 -41.32 -32.15
C GLU A 85 61.36 -42.85 -32.20
N THR A 86 60.34 -43.57 -32.66
CA THR A 86 60.38 -45.04 -32.79
C THR A 86 61.29 -45.50 -33.92
N GLN A 87 61.33 -44.81 -35.06
CA GLN A 87 62.20 -45.16 -36.19
C GLN A 87 63.68 -44.88 -35.92
N THR A 88 63.99 -43.82 -35.17
CA THR A 88 65.37 -43.35 -34.98
C THR A 88 65.94 -43.63 -33.59
N GLY A 89 65.11 -43.94 -32.60
CA GLY A 89 65.50 -44.11 -31.20
C GLY A 89 65.84 -42.79 -30.48
N ARG A 90 65.68 -41.64 -31.13
CA ARG A 90 65.98 -40.32 -30.55
C ARG A 90 64.76 -39.74 -29.85
N SER A 91 64.96 -39.09 -28.69
CA SER A 91 63.86 -38.44 -27.96
C SER A 91 63.79 -36.94 -28.27
N VAL A 92 62.71 -36.54 -28.93
CA VAL A 92 62.45 -35.14 -29.34
C VAL A 92 61.12 -34.61 -28.79
N LEU A 93 60.21 -35.49 -28.35
CA LEU A 93 58.94 -35.10 -27.74
C LEU A 93 59.09 -34.18 -26.52
N PRO A 94 60.08 -34.34 -25.61
CA PRO A 94 60.27 -33.41 -24.50
C PRO A 94 60.49 -31.95 -24.94
N ALA A 95 61.06 -31.73 -26.13
CA ALA A 95 61.23 -30.38 -26.69
C ALA A 95 59.90 -29.75 -27.11
N LEU A 96 58.88 -30.55 -27.43
CA LEU A 96 57.53 -30.09 -27.76
C LEU A 96 56.58 -30.03 -26.56
N GLN A 97 57.02 -30.45 -25.37
CA GLN A 97 56.18 -30.37 -24.17
C GLN A 97 55.61 -28.95 -23.92
N PRO A 98 56.35 -27.84 -24.14
CA PRO A 98 55.79 -26.48 -24.03
C PRO A 98 54.71 -26.11 -25.05
N LEU A 99 54.52 -26.89 -26.11
CA LEU A 99 53.42 -26.73 -27.07
C LEU A 99 52.12 -27.34 -26.55
N TYR A 100 52.20 -28.48 -25.85
CA TYR A 100 51.03 -29.20 -25.33
C TYR A 100 50.58 -28.71 -23.94
N GLN A 101 51.43 -28.04 -23.17
CA GLN A 101 51.14 -27.62 -21.79
C GLN A 101 50.24 -26.37 -21.64
N PRO A 102 50.36 -25.29 -22.47
CA PRO A 102 49.56 -24.07 -22.33
C PRO A 102 48.16 -24.15 -22.98
N ALA A 103 47.66 -25.36 -23.22
CA ALA A 103 46.52 -25.58 -24.09
C ALA A 103 45.17 -25.16 -23.44
N PRO A 104 44.15 -24.80 -24.24
CA PRO A 104 42.94 -24.13 -23.77
C PRO A 104 42.16 -24.98 -22.76
N ALA A 105 41.29 -24.31 -22.01
CA ALA A 105 40.53 -24.91 -20.93
C ALA A 105 39.55 -25.99 -21.41
N VAL A 106 39.08 -25.88 -22.66
CA VAL A 106 38.14 -26.81 -23.32
C VAL A 106 38.77 -27.36 -24.60
N TRP A 107 38.63 -28.66 -24.82
CA TRP A 107 39.17 -29.39 -25.96
C TRP A 107 38.04 -29.87 -26.86
N PHE A 108 38.11 -29.57 -28.15
CA PHE A 108 37.10 -29.97 -29.13
C PHE A 108 37.60 -31.17 -29.92
N ILE A 109 36.87 -32.28 -29.87
CA ILE A 109 37.33 -33.57 -30.42
C ILE A 109 36.25 -34.21 -31.30
N ASP A 110 36.68 -34.70 -32.47
CA ASP A 110 35.93 -35.58 -33.37
C ASP A 110 36.52 -36.99 -33.28
N LEU A 111 35.83 -37.89 -32.56
CA LEU A 111 36.31 -39.27 -32.34
C LEU A 111 36.23 -40.13 -33.60
N ARG A 112 35.39 -39.78 -34.60
CA ARG A 112 35.28 -40.56 -35.83
C ARG A 112 36.48 -40.39 -36.76
N LYS A 113 37.08 -39.20 -36.77
CA LYS A 113 38.25 -38.92 -37.63
C LYS A 113 39.57 -39.31 -36.99
N ARG A 114 39.61 -39.57 -35.68
CA ARG A 114 40.86 -39.63 -34.91
C ARG A 114 40.95 -40.89 -34.08
N ASN A 115 42.18 -41.37 -33.92
CA ASN A 115 42.45 -42.54 -33.10
C ASN A 115 42.43 -42.13 -31.62
N VAL A 116 41.46 -42.65 -30.86
CA VAL A 116 41.29 -42.39 -29.41
C VAL A 116 42.55 -42.73 -28.60
N SER A 117 43.38 -43.68 -29.06
CA SER A 117 44.66 -43.98 -28.41
C SER A 117 45.66 -42.83 -28.48
N LEU A 118 45.67 -42.03 -29.56
CA LEU A 118 46.50 -40.83 -29.67
C LEU A 118 46.00 -39.74 -28.72
N LEU A 119 44.69 -39.57 -28.63
CA LEU A 119 44.07 -38.65 -27.68
C LEU A 119 44.48 -38.98 -26.23
N LEU A 120 44.41 -40.25 -25.84
CA LEU A 120 44.84 -40.70 -24.51
C LEU A 120 46.29 -40.33 -24.21
N GLU A 121 47.19 -40.56 -25.16
CA GLU A 121 48.61 -40.24 -25.00
C GLU A 121 48.84 -38.72 -24.84
N VAL A 122 48.13 -37.91 -25.61
CA VAL A 122 48.23 -36.44 -25.51
C VAL A 122 47.60 -35.91 -24.21
N LEU A 123 46.52 -36.53 -23.72
CA LEU A 123 45.92 -36.21 -22.42
C LEU A 123 46.87 -36.51 -21.25
N LYS A 124 47.67 -37.58 -21.32
CA LYS A 124 48.69 -37.90 -20.29
C LYS A 124 49.80 -36.86 -20.18
N LEU A 125 50.03 -36.07 -21.23
CA LEU A 125 51.02 -34.98 -21.22
C LEU A 125 50.53 -33.74 -20.49
N GLN A 126 49.24 -33.68 -20.11
CA GLN A 126 48.65 -32.50 -19.49
C GLN A 126 48.97 -32.44 -17.99
N PRO A 127 49.30 -31.25 -17.45
CA PRO A 127 49.56 -31.09 -16.02
C PRO A 127 48.28 -31.17 -15.18
N GLU A 128 47.13 -30.87 -15.79
CA GLU A 128 45.81 -30.84 -15.17
C GLU A 128 44.79 -31.51 -16.09
N LYS A 129 43.70 -32.03 -15.49
CA LYS A 129 42.58 -32.58 -16.25
C LYS A 129 41.91 -31.50 -17.09
N LYS A 130 41.47 -31.87 -18.31
CA LYS A 130 40.89 -30.93 -19.27
C LYS A 130 39.41 -31.19 -19.50
N SER A 131 38.65 -30.14 -19.81
CA SER A 131 37.27 -30.29 -20.28
C SER A 131 37.27 -30.74 -21.74
N VAL A 132 36.46 -31.73 -22.09
CA VAL A 132 36.37 -32.28 -23.44
C VAL A 132 34.96 -32.10 -23.97
N GLU A 133 34.87 -31.47 -25.13
CA GLU A 133 33.64 -31.31 -25.91
C GLU A 133 33.72 -32.19 -27.17
N LEU A 134 32.79 -33.13 -27.29
CA LEU A 134 32.71 -34.04 -28.43
C LEU A 134 31.79 -33.45 -29.49
N TRP A 135 32.31 -33.33 -30.72
CA TRP A 135 31.52 -32.89 -31.88
C TRP A 135 30.91 -34.07 -32.64
N ASP A 136 31.69 -35.13 -32.89
CA ASP A 136 31.21 -36.37 -33.51
C ASP A 136 31.88 -37.58 -32.86
N TRP A 137 31.18 -38.70 -32.85
CA TRP A 137 31.57 -39.96 -32.21
C TRP A 137 30.90 -41.16 -32.87
N SER A 138 31.48 -42.34 -32.68
CA SER A 138 30.85 -43.62 -33.00
C SER A 138 30.29 -44.28 -31.74
N ASP A 139 29.18 -44.98 -31.88
CA ASP A 139 28.63 -45.89 -30.88
C ASP A 139 29.23 -47.31 -30.99
N GLU A 140 30.27 -47.48 -31.82
CA GLU A 140 31.04 -48.73 -31.88
C GLU A 140 31.68 -49.06 -30.53
N GLU A 141 31.46 -50.30 -30.09
CA GLU A 141 31.90 -50.80 -28.78
C GLU A 141 33.41 -50.60 -28.52
N SER A 142 34.22 -50.77 -29.56
CA SER A 142 35.67 -50.62 -29.49
C SER A 142 36.13 -49.16 -29.29
N GLU A 143 35.42 -48.20 -29.89
CA GLU A 143 35.67 -46.78 -29.75
C GLU A 143 35.25 -46.29 -28.36
N VAL A 144 34.05 -46.70 -27.90
CA VAL A 144 33.55 -46.41 -26.55
C VAL A 144 34.52 -46.95 -25.48
N ARG A 145 34.99 -48.20 -25.64
CA ARG A 145 35.96 -48.81 -24.71
C ARG A 145 37.30 -48.08 -24.72
N SER A 146 37.75 -47.61 -25.88
CA SER A 146 38.97 -46.81 -25.99
C SER A 146 38.79 -45.44 -25.32
N PHE A 147 37.61 -44.82 -25.45
CA PHE A 147 37.32 -43.52 -24.83
C PHE A 147 37.21 -43.59 -23.31
N LEU A 148 36.70 -44.69 -22.74
CA LEU A 148 36.68 -44.92 -21.29
C LEU A 148 38.08 -44.76 -20.65
N GLN A 149 39.14 -45.14 -21.38
CA GLN A 149 40.52 -45.00 -20.90
C GLN A 149 40.98 -43.55 -20.78
N CYS A 150 40.32 -42.61 -21.47
CA CYS A 150 40.62 -41.17 -21.42
C CYS A 150 40.01 -40.49 -20.19
N LEU A 151 38.92 -41.03 -19.63
CA LEU A 151 38.18 -40.41 -18.52
C LEU A 151 39.01 -40.03 -17.28
N PRO A 152 40.05 -40.79 -16.85
CA PRO A 152 40.89 -40.39 -15.74
C PRO A 152 41.56 -39.02 -15.92
N TYR A 153 41.78 -38.59 -17.16
CA TYR A 153 42.46 -37.35 -17.54
C TYR A 153 41.50 -36.22 -17.94
N ILE A 154 40.19 -36.48 -17.91
CA ILE A 154 39.15 -35.52 -18.28
C ILE A 154 38.49 -34.97 -17.02
N SER A 155 38.27 -33.66 -16.96
CA SER A 155 37.58 -33.01 -15.84
C SER A 155 36.07 -32.92 -16.05
N GLN A 156 35.64 -32.66 -17.29
CA GLN A 156 34.25 -32.45 -17.69
C GLN A 156 34.06 -32.96 -19.12
N LEU A 157 32.87 -33.53 -19.38
CA LEU A 157 32.47 -34.00 -20.70
C LEU A 157 31.23 -33.22 -21.16
N SER A 158 31.28 -32.67 -22.37
CA SER A 158 30.17 -31.97 -23.04
C SER A 158 30.06 -32.43 -24.50
N PHE A 159 28.93 -32.11 -25.14
CA PHE A 159 28.63 -32.43 -26.54
C PHE A 159 28.10 -31.19 -27.26
N CYS A 160 28.40 -31.02 -28.55
CA CYS A 160 27.89 -29.91 -29.34
C CYS A 160 26.39 -30.12 -29.70
N PRO A 161 25.48 -29.17 -29.38
CA PRO A 161 24.03 -29.37 -29.56
C PRO A 161 23.54 -29.36 -31.03
N TRP A 162 24.20 -28.62 -31.92
CA TRP A 162 23.58 -28.20 -33.18
C TRP A 162 23.56 -29.30 -34.27
N TRP A 163 24.36 -30.38 -34.12
CA TRP A 163 24.68 -31.32 -35.20
C TRP A 163 24.48 -32.81 -34.81
N SER A 164 24.14 -33.13 -33.56
CA SER A 164 23.99 -34.51 -33.09
C SER A 164 22.54 -34.90 -32.82
N ASP A 165 22.08 -35.98 -33.46
CA ASP A 165 20.82 -36.67 -33.14
C ASP A 165 20.80 -37.08 -31.65
N ILE A 166 19.81 -36.60 -30.89
CA ILE A 166 19.59 -36.95 -29.47
C ILE A 166 19.61 -38.47 -29.27
N SER A 167 19.05 -39.23 -30.20
CA SER A 167 19.06 -40.69 -30.14
C SER A 167 20.48 -41.27 -30.23
N LYS A 168 21.34 -40.70 -31.09
CA LYS A 168 22.75 -41.09 -31.22
C LYS A 168 23.54 -40.77 -29.95
N LEU A 169 23.28 -39.61 -29.35
CA LEU A 169 23.89 -39.22 -28.07
C LEU A 169 23.49 -40.20 -26.95
N ILE A 170 22.21 -40.52 -26.82
CA ILE A 170 21.73 -41.46 -25.79
C ILE A 170 22.35 -42.84 -25.98
N LYS A 171 22.40 -43.35 -27.22
CA LYS A 171 23.04 -44.65 -27.52
C LYS A 171 24.50 -44.67 -27.08
N PHE A 172 25.26 -43.62 -27.39
CA PHE A 172 26.65 -43.51 -26.98
C PHE A 172 26.79 -43.46 -25.45
N LEU A 173 25.98 -42.64 -24.76
CA LEU A 173 26.02 -42.52 -23.30
C LEU A 173 25.64 -43.82 -22.58
N VAL A 174 24.58 -44.49 -23.05
CA VAL A 174 24.18 -45.80 -22.54
C VAL A 174 25.27 -46.83 -22.82
N GLY A 175 25.90 -46.81 -23.99
CA GLY A 175 27.05 -47.64 -24.33
C GLY A 175 28.24 -47.41 -23.39
N LEU A 176 28.58 -46.14 -23.11
CA LEU A 176 29.65 -45.74 -22.20
C LEU A 176 29.41 -46.28 -20.78
N LEU A 177 28.18 -46.11 -20.28
CA LEU A 177 27.78 -46.60 -18.97
C LEU A 177 27.75 -48.14 -18.90
N SER A 178 27.26 -48.79 -19.95
CA SER A 178 27.21 -50.25 -20.05
C SER A 178 28.62 -50.86 -19.99
N GLN A 179 29.54 -50.31 -20.78
CA GLN A 179 30.93 -50.75 -20.84
C GLN A 179 31.69 -50.43 -19.55
N ALA A 180 31.39 -49.29 -18.91
CA ALA A 180 31.96 -48.96 -17.60
C ALA A 180 31.51 -49.96 -16.52
N ALA A 181 30.24 -50.36 -16.52
CA ALA A 181 29.72 -51.37 -15.60
C ALA A 181 30.36 -52.75 -15.82
N GLU A 182 30.52 -53.16 -17.07
CA GLU A 182 31.21 -54.40 -17.45
C GLU A 182 32.65 -54.43 -16.97
N TRP A 183 33.37 -53.33 -17.19
CA TRP A 183 34.77 -53.24 -16.79
C TRP A 183 34.92 -53.19 -15.26
N GLU A 184 34.05 -52.47 -14.56
CA GLU A 184 34.05 -52.45 -13.09
C GLU A 184 33.83 -53.84 -12.50
N GLU A 185 32.94 -54.66 -13.09
CA GLU A 185 32.71 -56.06 -12.70
C GLU A 185 33.95 -56.95 -12.96
N GLN A 186 34.66 -56.74 -14.07
CA GLN A 186 35.81 -57.56 -14.46
C GLN A 186 37.12 -57.19 -13.74
N SER A 187 37.37 -55.90 -13.56
CA SER A 187 38.65 -55.37 -13.04
C SER A 187 38.60 -55.00 -11.55
N GLY A 188 37.41 -54.74 -11.01
CA GLY A 188 37.23 -54.14 -9.68
C GLY A 188 37.53 -52.64 -9.61
N GLU A 189 37.89 -51.99 -10.73
CA GLU A 189 38.09 -50.54 -10.79
C GLU A 189 36.74 -49.80 -10.81
N LYS A 190 36.64 -48.68 -10.10
CA LYS A 190 35.39 -47.89 -9.97
C LYS A 190 35.08 -47.05 -11.22
N THR A 191 34.99 -47.69 -12.38
CA THR A 191 34.87 -47.06 -13.69
C THR A 191 33.56 -46.29 -13.85
N LEU A 192 32.45 -46.76 -13.29
CA LEU A 192 31.18 -46.00 -13.31
C LEU A 192 31.28 -44.68 -12.53
N LYS A 193 32.09 -44.66 -11.46
CA LYS A 193 32.36 -43.44 -10.70
C LYS A 193 33.20 -42.45 -11.52
N LEU A 194 34.08 -42.92 -12.41
CA LEU A 194 34.82 -42.06 -13.33
C LEU A 194 33.89 -41.42 -14.37
N VAL A 195 32.96 -42.19 -14.96
CA VAL A 195 31.94 -41.66 -15.87
C VAL A 195 31.09 -40.61 -15.17
N SER A 196 30.61 -40.90 -13.95
CA SER A 196 29.86 -39.95 -13.12
C SER A 196 30.63 -38.65 -12.85
N SER A 197 31.96 -38.74 -12.64
CA SER A 197 32.78 -37.59 -12.28
C SER A 197 32.96 -36.56 -13.40
N VAL A 198 32.83 -36.97 -14.66
CA VAL A 198 32.93 -36.07 -15.81
C VAL A 198 31.58 -35.52 -16.26
N CYS A 199 30.48 -36.12 -15.80
CA CYS A 199 29.11 -35.73 -16.15
C CYS A 199 28.50 -34.86 -15.04
N THR A 200 28.61 -33.53 -15.16
CA THR A 200 27.94 -32.59 -14.25
C THR A 200 26.89 -31.78 -14.99
N TYR A 201 25.71 -31.54 -14.38
CA TYR A 201 24.59 -30.89 -15.05
C TYR A 201 24.93 -29.53 -15.69
N ARG A 202 25.87 -28.77 -15.12
CA ARG A 202 26.28 -27.46 -15.66
C ARG A 202 26.98 -27.52 -17.02
N THR A 203 27.61 -28.64 -17.33
CA THR A 203 28.46 -28.78 -18.52
C THR A 203 28.10 -30.01 -19.35
N PHE A 204 27.22 -30.87 -18.82
CA PHE A 204 26.73 -32.09 -19.44
C PHE A 204 25.20 -31.99 -19.54
N PRO A 205 24.61 -32.33 -20.70
CA PRO A 205 25.23 -32.83 -21.92
C PRO A 205 25.72 -31.71 -22.87
N PHE A 206 25.25 -30.48 -22.72
CA PHE A 206 25.54 -29.37 -23.64
C PHE A 206 26.22 -28.22 -22.88
N CYS A 207 27.06 -27.43 -23.56
CA CYS A 207 27.63 -26.21 -23.00
C CYS A 207 26.60 -25.07 -23.00
N ASP A 208 26.54 -24.24 -21.95
CA ASP A 208 25.62 -23.09 -21.78
C ASP A 208 25.64 -22.10 -22.97
N ARG A 209 24.91 -22.38 -24.05
CA ARG A 209 24.67 -21.44 -25.14
C ARG A 209 23.17 -21.40 -25.44
N ASP A 210 22.53 -20.30 -25.08
CA ASP A 210 21.13 -19.95 -25.35
C ASP A 210 20.02 -20.65 -24.51
N ASP A 211 18.91 -19.92 -24.31
CA ASP A 211 17.75 -20.39 -23.53
C ASP A 211 16.96 -21.51 -24.23
N GLU A 212 17.12 -21.70 -25.55
CA GLU A 212 16.50 -22.80 -26.30
C GLU A 212 17.09 -24.17 -25.90
N ASP A 213 18.36 -24.21 -25.50
CA ASP A 213 19.08 -25.45 -25.15
C ASP A 213 18.59 -26.10 -23.84
N LYS A 214 17.91 -25.34 -22.97
CA LYS A 214 17.37 -25.85 -21.69
C LYS A 214 16.26 -26.89 -21.86
N TRP A 215 15.44 -26.76 -22.91
CA TRP A 215 14.38 -27.72 -23.20
C TRP A 215 14.97 -29.06 -23.66
N PHE A 216 15.92 -28.98 -24.61
CA PHE A 216 16.64 -30.14 -25.13
C PHE A 216 17.42 -30.89 -24.05
N GLN A 217 17.97 -30.17 -23.07
CA GLN A 217 18.65 -30.79 -21.95
C GLN A 217 17.69 -31.61 -21.05
N CYS A 218 16.48 -31.11 -20.78
CA CYS A 218 15.47 -31.86 -20.03
C CYS A 218 15.01 -33.10 -20.79
N ASP A 219 14.74 -32.95 -22.09
CA ASP A 219 14.36 -34.07 -22.97
C ASP A 219 15.45 -35.15 -23.00
N LEU A 220 16.73 -34.79 -23.15
CA LEU A 220 17.83 -35.76 -23.10
C LEU A 220 17.90 -36.47 -21.74
N LEU A 221 17.78 -35.75 -20.62
CA LEU A 221 17.88 -36.36 -19.29
C LEU A 221 16.73 -37.33 -19.01
N LEU A 222 15.52 -37.01 -19.47
CA LEU A 222 14.35 -37.88 -19.38
C LEU A 222 14.55 -39.12 -20.27
N ASP A 223 14.97 -38.93 -21.51
CA ASP A 223 15.16 -40.06 -22.43
C ASP A 223 16.33 -40.96 -21.98
N LEU A 224 17.45 -40.37 -21.53
CA LEU A 224 18.58 -41.10 -20.94
C LEU A 224 18.14 -41.94 -19.74
N TYR A 225 17.29 -41.39 -18.86
CA TYR A 225 16.75 -42.14 -17.73
C TYR A 225 15.99 -43.37 -18.22
N SER A 226 15.09 -43.18 -19.18
CA SER A 226 14.26 -44.28 -19.71
C SER A 226 15.12 -45.38 -20.34
N HIS A 227 16.16 -45.02 -21.09
CA HIS A 227 17.06 -45.98 -21.72
C HIS A 227 17.98 -46.71 -20.73
N VAL A 228 18.42 -46.03 -19.67
CA VAL A 228 19.20 -46.66 -18.59
C VAL A 228 18.32 -47.61 -17.79
N GLU A 229 17.09 -47.25 -17.45
CA GLU A 229 16.12 -48.13 -16.80
C GLU A 229 15.84 -49.39 -17.65
N ASP A 230 15.66 -49.21 -18.96
CA ASP A 230 15.53 -50.30 -19.92
C ASP A 230 16.77 -51.22 -19.97
N TYR A 231 17.97 -50.65 -19.81
CA TYR A 231 19.22 -51.42 -19.75
C TYR A 231 19.33 -52.21 -18.44
N GLU A 232 19.08 -51.56 -17.29
CA GLU A 232 19.15 -52.21 -15.97
C GLU A 232 18.14 -53.35 -15.87
N THR A 233 16.92 -53.16 -16.38
CA THR A 233 15.88 -54.20 -16.40
C THR A 233 16.23 -55.38 -17.30
N LYS A 234 16.87 -55.15 -18.46
CA LYS A 234 17.28 -56.22 -19.39
C LYS A 234 18.50 -57.00 -18.91
N THR A 235 19.48 -56.33 -18.30
CA THR A 235 20.78 -56.92 -17.95
C THR A 235 20.91 -57.29 -16.47
N GLY A 236 20.08 -56.73 -15.60
CA GLY A 236 20.19 -56.87 -14.14
C GLY A 236 21.36 -56.10 -13.51
N ARG A 237 22.13 -55.33 -14.30
CA ARG A 237 23.26 -54.53 -13.82
C ARG A 237 22.79 -53.16 -13.37
N SER A 238 23.34 -52.65 -12.26
CA SER A 238 22.96 -51.33 -11.73
C SER A 238 23.97 -50.24 -12.11
N VAL A 239 23.47 -49.23 -12.82
CA VAL A 239 24.17 -48.10 -13.41
C VAL A 239 23.56 -46.77 -12.94
N LEU A 240 22.25 -46.71 -12.73
CA LEU A 240 21.51 -45.51 -12.34
C LEU A 240 22.04 -44.84 -11.06
N PRO A 241 22.50 -45.57 -10.02
CA PRO A 241 23.12 -44.95 -8.84
C PRO A 241 24.31 -44.04 -9.17
N SER A 242 25.06 -44.36 -10.22
CA SER A 242 26.21 -43.56 -10.69
C SER A 242 25.78 -42.29 -11.42
N LEU A 243 24.58 -42.27 -11.99
CA LEU A 243 23.99 -41.06 -12.59
C LEU A 243 23.24 -40.20 -11.57
N ARG A 244 22.99 -40.69 -10.35
CA ARG A 244 22.27 -39.93 -9.32
C ARG A 244 22.85 -38.53 -9.07
N PRO A 245 24.19 -38.31 -9.02
CA PRO A 245 24.75 -36.96 -8.91
C PRO A 245 24.35 -36.03 -10.05
N LEU A 246 24.23 -36.54 -11.29
CA LEU A 246 23.79 -35.77 -12.45
C LEU A 246 22.36 -35.28 -12.26
N TYR A 247 21.43 -36.19 -11.91
CA TYR A 247 20.03 -35.82 -11.68
C TYR A 247 19.86 -34.92 -10.43
N GLN A 248 20.69 -35.06 -9.40
CA GLN A 248 20.61 -34.23 -8.19
C GLN A 248 21.12 -32.80 -8.39
N SER A 249 21.97 -32.55 -9.41
CA SER A 249 22.74 -31.31 -9.56
C SER A 249 22.06 -30.22 -10.40
N ALA A 250 20.72 -30.11 -10.34
CA ALA A 250 19.81 -29.30 -11.20
C ALA A 250 19.41 -30.07 -12.50
N PRO A 251 18.25 -29.75 -13.14
CA PRO A 251 17.79 -28.42 -13.56
C PRO A 251 17.18 -27.49 -12.52
N ALA A 252 17.24 -26.19 -12.82
CA ALA A 252 16.52 -25.16 -12.09
C ALA A 252 15.00 -25.24 -12.31
N VAL A 253 14.58 -25.67 -13.51
CA VAL A 253 13.19 -25.92 -13.92
C VAL A 253 13.18 -27.18 -14.77
N TRP A 254 12.25 -28.10 -14.50
CA TRP A 254 12.04 -29.28 -15.33
C TRP A 254 11.03 -29.00 -16.43
N SER A 255 11.41 -29.23 -17.67
CA SER A 255 10.55 -29.05 -18.84
C SER A 255 10.17 -30.40 -19.45
N ILE A 256 8.89 -30.60 -19.76
CA ILE A 256 8.42 -31.84 -20.40
C ILE A 256 7.32 -31.55 -21.43
N ASP A 257 7.39 -32.23 -22.57
CA ASP A 257 6.29 -32.33 -23.52
C ASP A 257 5.50 -33.61 -23.26
N LEU A 258 4.28 -33.47 -22.72
CA LEU A 258 3.43 -34.62 -22.41
C LEU A 258 2.77 -35.25 -23.65
N SER A 259 2.82 -34.59 -24.82
CA SER A 259 2.40 -35.23 -26.08
C SER A 259 3.42 -36.26 -26.59
N GLU A 260 4.69 -36.10 -26.20
CA GLU A 260 5.79 -36.97 -26.64
C GLU A 260 6.22 -37.97 -25.55
N ARG A 261 6.13 -37.57 -24.27
CA ARG A 261 6.66 -38.32 -23.13
C ARG A 261 5.60 -38.55 -22.05
N LYS A 262 5.76 -39.64 -21.28
CA LYS A 262 4.83 -40.00 -20.21
C LYS A 262 5.16 -39.25 -18.92
N ALA A 263 4.12 -38.77 -18.22
CA ALA A 263 4.28 -38.14 -16.91
C ALA A 263 4.92 -39.06 -15.84
N SER A 264 4.77 -40.39 -15.96
CA SER A 264 5.42 -41.35 -15.06
C SER A 264 6.95 -41.28 -15.12
N LEU A 265 7.52 -40.95 -16.28
CA LEU A 265 8.96 -40.78 -16.43
C LEU A 265 9.45 -39.56 -15.65
N LEU A 266 8.73 -38.45 -15.74
CA LEU A 266 9.01 -37.25 -14.96
C LEU A 266 8.93 -37.54 -13.46
N LEU A 267 7.93 -38.32 -13.00
CA LEU A 267 7.79 -38.69 -11.60
C LEU A 267 9.04 -39.38 -11.05
N GLU A 268 9.58 -40.37 -11.76
CA GLU A 268 10.78 -41.08 -11.31
C GLU A 268 11.99 -40.17 -11.21
N VAL A 269 12.17 -39.28 -12.19
CA VAL A 269 13.27 -38.30 -12.17
C VAL A 269 13.09 -37.25 -11.05
N LEU A 270 11.85 -36.82 -10.77
CA LEU A 270 11.55 -35.91 -9.67
C LEU A 270 11.83 -36.52 -8.29
N LYS A 271 11.62 -37.84 -8.10
CA LYS A 271 11.97 -38.54 -6.84
C LYS A 271 13.47 -38.54 -6.56
N LEU A 272 14.32 -38.41 -7.58
CA LEU A 272 15.76 -38.32 -7.41
C LEU A 272 16.23 -36.95 -6.90
N GLN A 273 15.38 -35.92 -6.97
CA GLN A 273 15.73 -34.56 -6.60
C GLN A 273 15.84 -34.39 -5.08
N PRO A 274 16.84 -33.63 -4.59
CA PRO A 274 16.95 -33.34 -3.16
C PRO A 274 15.87 -32.35 -2.68
N GLU A 275 15.35 -31.52 -3.58
CA GLU A 275 14.36 -30.48 -3.31
C GLU A 275 13.29 -30.46 -4.40
N LYS A 276 12.11 -29.91 -4.09
CA LYS A 276 11.04 -29.74 -5.07
C LYS A 276 11.42 -28.70 -6.11
N LYS A 277 11.23 -29.02 -7.38
CA LYS A 277 11.58 -28.14 -8.50
C LYS A 277 10.34 -27.61 -9.23
N PRO A 278 10.40 -26.43 -9.86
CA PRO A 278 9.39 -25.96 -10.79
C PRO A 278 9.29 -26.90 -12.00
N VAL A 279 8.08 -27.09 -12.52
CA VAL A 279 7.82 -27.88 -13.73
C VAL A 279 7.13 -27.01 -14.77
N GLN A 280 7.58 -27.11 -16.02
CA GLN A 280 7.02 -26.46 -17.19
C GLN A 280 6.46 -27.52 -18.16
N LEU A 281 5.17 -27.43 -18.46
CA LEU A 281 4.47 -28.37 -19.35
C LEU A 281 4.27 -27.80 -20.75
N LYS A 282 4.42 -28.69 -21.75
CA LYS A 282 4.04 -28.47 -23.15
C LYS A 282 3.23 -29.67 -23.66
N GLY A 283 2.39 -29.44 -24.66
CA GLY A 283 1.73 -30.51 -25.43
C GLY A 283 0.78 -31.43 -24.63
N TRP A 284 0.28 -31.04 -23.47
CA TRP A 284 -0.55 -31.92 -22.64
C TRP A 284 -1.93 -32.23 -23.23
N SER A 285 -2.46 -33.41 -22.91
CA SER A 285 -3.83 -33.82 -23.21
C SER A 285 -4.76 -33.67 -22.01
N ASP A 286 -6.07 -33.71 -22.29
CA ASP A 286 -7.13 -33.76 -21.28
C ASP A 286 -7.57 -35.22 -20.98
N GLU A 287 -6.80 -36.23 -21.43
CA GLU A 287 -7.12 -37.64 -21.19
C GLU A 287 -7.00 -38.00 -19.70
N GLU A 288 -7.99 -38.73 -19.18
CA GLU A 288 -8.09 -39.10 -17.76
C GLU A 288 -6.83 -39.85 -17.26
N SER A 289 -6.25 -40.73 -18.08
CA SER A 289 -5.03 -41.48 -17.75
C SER A 289 -3.78 -40.60 -17.64
N GLU A 290 -3.61 -39.62 -18.53
CA GLU A 290 -2.47 -38.71 -18.55
C GLU A 290 -2.54 -37.74 -17.37
N VAL A 291 -3.70 -37.12 -17.14
CA VAL A 291 -3.93 -36.22 -16.00
C VAL A 291 -3.74 -36.96 -14.68
N ARG A 292 -4.22 -38.21 -14.57
CA ARG A 292 -4.00 -39.06 -13.39
C ARG A 292 -2.52 -39.37 -13.17
N SER A 293 -1.78 -39.66 -14.25
CA SER A 293 -0.35 -39.93 -14.16
C SER A 293 0.42 -38.68 -13.69
N PHE A 294 0.04 -37.50 -14.18
CA PHE A 294 0.64 -36.24 -13.74
C PHE A 294 0.27 -35.86 -12.30
N LEU A 295 -0.93 -36.22 -11.83
CA LEU A 295 -1.36 -35.99 -10.44
C LEU A 295 -0.34 -36.52 -9.42
N GLN A 296 0.29 -37.66 -9.71
CA GLN A 296 1.29 -38.28 -8.86
C GLN A 296 2.59 -37.47 -8.75
N CYS A 297 2.85 -36.54 -9.69
CA CYS A 297 4.01 -35.64 -9.66
C CYS A 297 3.82 -34.47 -8.68
N LEU A 298 2.57 -34.08 -8.38
CA LEU A 298 2.26 -32.89 -7.56
C LEU A 298 3.00 -32.81 -6.20
N PRO A 299 3.23 -33.91 -5.46
CA PRO A 299 3.97 -33.85 -4.20
C PRO A 299 5.43 -33.39 -4.35
N TYR A 300 6.04 -33.56 -5.52
CA TYR A 300 7.46 -33.34 -5.79
C TYR A 300 7.76 -32.03 -6.53
N ILE A 301 6.74 -31.26 -6.89
CA ILE A 301 6.89 -29.99 -7.62
C ILE A 301 6.68 -28.78 -6.71
N SER A 302 7.38 -27.68 -7.00
CA SER A 302 7.26 -26.43 -6.25
C SER A 302 6.44 -25.36 -6.95
N GLN A 303 6.38 -25.38 -8.29
CA GLN A 303 5.60 -24.49 -9.15
C GLN A 303 5.21 -25.22 -10.43
N LEU A 304 4.08 -24.83 -11.04
CA LEU A 304 3.61 -25.39 -12.32
C LEU A 304 3.37 -24.27 -13.33
N SER A 305 4.05 -24.33 -14.47
CA SER A 305 3.93 -23.38 -15.56
C SER A 305 3.62 -24.09 -16.89
N PHE A 306 3.09 -23.35 -17.85
CA PHE A 306 2.65 -23.87 -19.14
C PHE A 306 3.25 -23.04 -20.27
N THR A 307 3.87 -23.72 -21.26
CA THR A 307 4.49 -23.03 -22.41
C THR A 307 3.55 -23.05 -23.62
N PRO A 308 3.25 -21.89 -24.24
CA PRO A 308 2.46 -21.86 -25.47
C PRO A 308 3.21 -22.54 -26.62
N PRO A 309 2.55 -23.41 -27.42
CA PRO A 309 3.18 -24.00 -28.60
C PRO A 309 3.50 -22.91 -29.62
N GLN A 310 4.78 -22.80 -30.02
CA GLN A 310 5.32 -21.75 -30.90
C GLN A 310 4.60 -21.63 -32.26
N TYR A 311 3.87 -22.67 -32.70
CA TYR A 311 3.22 -22.73 -34.02
C TYR A 311 1.68 -22.69 -34.00
N GLN A 312 1.03 -22.60 -32.83
CA GLN A 312 -0.44 -22.48 -32.78
C GLN A 312 -0.85 -21.01 -32.62
N ARG A 313 -1.47 -20.45 -33.67
CA ARG A 313 -2.26 -19.20 -33.59
C ARG A 313 -3.53 -19.43 -32.76
N ARG A 314 -3.38 -19.63 -31.45
CA ARG A 314 -4.50 -19.53 -30.51
C ARG A 314 -4.51 -18.16 -29.86
N SER A 315 -5.68 -17.65 -29.55
CA SER A 315 -5.78 -16.40 -28.80
C SER A 315 -5.25 -16.62 -27.37
N PRO A 316 -4.72 -15.58 -26.70
CA PRO A 316 -4.35 -15.67 -25.28
C PRO A 316 -5.50 -16.08 -24.35
N GLU A 317 -6.75 -15.95 -24.81
CA GLU A 317 -7.96 -16.36 -24.09
C GLU A 317 -8.20 -17.87 -24.19
N GLU A 318 -8.08 -18.44 -25.39
CA GLU A 318 -8.16 -19.88 -25.63
C GLU A 318 -7.06 -20.63 -24.88
N TRP A 319 -5.87 -20.04 -24.82
CA TRP A 319 -4.74 -20.57 -24.06
C TRP A 319 -5.05 -20.65 -22.57
N ARG A 320 -5.47 -19.52 -21.97
CA ARG A 320 -5.90 -19.48 -20.56
C ARG A 320 -7.04 -20.43 -20.27
N LYS A 321 -7.97 -20.62 -21.20
CA LYS A 321 -9.04 -21.61 -21.07
C LYS A 321 -8.49 -23.03 -20.98
N ARG A 322 -7.52 -23.39 -21.83
CA ARG A 322 -6.91 -24.73 -21.82
C ARG A 322 -6.12 -25.02 -20.55
N GLU A 323 -5.35 -24.04 -20.07
CA GLU A 323 -4.65 -24.14 -18.77
C GLU A 323 -5.64 -24.37 -17.63
N LYS A 324 -6.72 -23.58 -17.59
CA LYS A 324 -7.80 -23.74 -16.59
C LYS A 324 -8.43 -25.13 -16.66
N THR A 325 -8.79 -25.61 -17.86
CA THR A 325 -9.37 -26.94 -18.05
C THR A 325 -8.46 -28.04 -17.50
N PHE A 326 -7.16 -27.98 -17.78
CA PHE A 326 -6.21 -28.96 -17.27
C PHE A 326 -6.14 -28.97 -15.73
N LEU A 327 -6.09 -27.78 -15.10
CA LEU A 327 -6.09 -27.66 -13.64
C LEU A 327 -7.40 -28.17 -13.01
N LEU A 328 -8.55 -27.93 -13.66
CA LEU A 328 -9.84 -28.45 -13.24
C LEU A 328 -9.92 -29.98 -13.37
N ASN A 329 -9.40 -30.52 -14.47
CA ASN A 329 -9.28 -31.97 -14.67
C ASN A 329 -8.38 -32.61 -13.61
N LEU A 330 -7.29 -31.96 -13.22
CA LEU A 330 -6.40 -32.43 -12.15
C LEU A 330 -7.12 -32.49 -10.79
N CYS A 331 -7.89 -31.45 -10.45
CA CYS A 331 -8.73 -31.44 -9.25
C CYS A 331 -9.83 -32.51 -9.29
N LEU A 332 -10.45 -32.72 -10.47
CA LEU A 332 -11.43 -33.78 -10.69
C LEU A 332 -10.81 -35.17 -10.49
N GLN A 333 -9.62 -35.43 -11.03
CA GLN A 333 -8.91 -36.69 -10.82
C GLN A 333 -8.55 -36.92 -9.35
N ALA A 334 -8.15 -35.87 -8.64
CA ALA A 334 -7.96 -35.94 -7.19
C ALA A 334 -9.26 -36.31 -6.46
N ALA A 335 -10.41 -35.75 -6.87
CA ALA A 335 -11.70 -36.09 -6.30
C ALA A 335 -12.12 -37.56 -6.55
N LEU A 336 -11.71 -38.12 -7.68
CA LEU A 336 -12.01 -39.50 -8.07
C LEU A 336 -11.13 -40.54 -7.36
N HIS A 337 -9.84 -40.25 -7.17
CA HIS A 337 -8.84 -41.23 -6.74
C HIS A 337 -8.18 -40.94 -5.39
N GLU A 338 -8.23 -39.70 -4.91
CA GLU A 338 -7.54 -39.21 -3.70
C GLU A 338 -8.54 -38.55 -2.73
N ARG A 339 -9.69 -39.19 -2.46
CA ARG A 339 -10.78 -38.60 -1.66
C ARG A 339 -10.36 -38.08 -0.29
N GLU A 340 -9.42 -38.74 0.38
CA GLU A 340 -8.96 -38.35 1.71
C GLU A 340 -8.00 -37.16 1.67
N THR A 341 -7.21 -37.00 0.59
CA THR A 341 -6.20 -35.95 0.46
C THR A 341 -6.63 -34.80 -0.45
N ILE A 342 -7.85 -34.82 -0.96
CA ILE A 342 -8.38 -33.87 -1.94
C ILE A 342 -8.19 -32.39 -1.55
N GLN A 343 -8.40 -32.03 -0.28
CA GLN A 343 -8.18 -30.66 0.20
C GLN A 343 -6.72 -30.22 0.03
N THR A 344 -5.79 -31.13 0.36
CA THR A 344 -4.35 -30.89 0.23
C THR A 344 -3.98 -30.79 -1.24
N THR A 345 -4.54 -31.65 -2.08
CA THR A 345 -4.27 -31.68 -3.52
C THR A 345 -4.81 -30.44 -4.23
N VAL A 346 -6.07 -30.06 -4.00
CA VAL A 346 -6.65 -28.81 -4.55
C VAL A 346 -5.93 -27.57 -4.00
N GLY A 347 -5.58 -27.57 -2.72
CA GLY A 347 -4.76 -26.52 -2.11
C GLY A 347 -3.39 -26.38 -2.78
N LYS A 348 -2.75 -27.50 -3.12
CA LYS A 348 -1.50 -27.52 -3.89
C LYS A 348 -1.70 -26.99 -5.30
N VAL A 349 -2.71 -27.45 -6.05
CA VAL A 349 -3.01 -26.96 -7.40
C VAL A 349 -3.22 -25.44 -7.41
N LEU A 350 -3.91 -24.91 -6.39
CA LEU A 350 -4.06 -23.47 -6.17
C LEU A 350 -2.74 -22.75 -5.90
N SER A 351 -1.85 -23.33 -5.09
CA SER A 351 -0.55 -22.74 -4.78
C SER A 351 0.45 -22.80 -5.94
N LEU A 352 0.29 -23.81 -6.81
CA LEU A 352 1.20 -24.06 -7.94
C LEU A 352 0.82 -23.25 -9.18
N SER A 353 -0.42 -22.75 -9.25
CA SER A 353 -0.95 -22.05 -10.41
C SER A 353 -0.97 -20.53 -10.20
N GLU A 354 -0.29 -19.80 -11.10
CA GLU A 354 -0.39 -18.33 -11.16
C GLU A 354 -1.79 -17.85 -11.58
N VAL A 355 -2.55 -18.69 -12.29
CA VAL A 355 -3.88 -18.37 -12.84
C VAL A 355 -4.91 -18.09 -11.74
N TYR A 356 -4.79 -18.75 -10.59
CA TYR A 356 -5.74 -18.65 -9.48
C TYR A 356 -5.15 -18.00 -8.22
N HIS A 357 -3.94 -17.43 -8.30
CA HIS A 357 -3.11 -17.04 -7.15
C HIS A 357 -3.82 -16.12 -6.14
N ASN A 358 -4.87 -15.40 -6.54
CA ASN A 358 -5.64 -14.49 -5.66
C ASN A 358 -7.17 -14.71 -5.64
N GLN A 359 -7.67 -15.80 -6.24
CA GLN A 359 -9.11 -15.99 -6.47
C GLN A 359 -9.57 -17.42 -6.18
N LYS A 360 -9.27 -17.93 -4.97
CA LYS A 360 -9.66 -19.29 -4.54
C LYS A 360 -11.15 -19.62 -4.77
N TRP A 361 -12.04 -18.64 -4.60
CA TRP A 361 -13.48 -18.83 -4.84
C TRP A 361 -13.83 -18.95 -6.33
N GLU A 362 -13.05 -18.35 -7.25
CA GLU A 362 -13.27 -18.53 -8.70
C GLU A 362 -12.99 -19.96 -9.12
N LEU A 363 -11.89 -20.56 -8.63
CA LEU A 363 -11.62 -21.98 -8.87
C LEU A 363 -12.74 -22.85 -8.31
N LEU A 364 -13.25 -22.57 -7.11
CA LEU A 364 -14.33 -23.37 -6.52
C LEU A 364 -15.59 -23.36 -7.40
N LEU A 365 -15.98 -22.20 -7.92
CA LEU A 365 -17.12 -22.09 -8.83
C LEU A 365 -16.86 -22.81 -10.16
N ASP A 366 -15.66 -22.63 -10.74
CA ASP A 366 -15.24 -23.32 -11.97
C ASP A 366 -15.23 -24.84 -11.78
N LEU A 367 -14.66 -25.32 -10.68
CA LEU A 367 -14.56 -26.73 -10.33
C LEU A 367 -15.93 -27.32 -10.06
N TYR A 368 -16.80 -26.62 -9.34
CA TYR A 368 -18.15 -27.10 -9.11
C TYR A 368 -18.92 -27.24 -10.43
N SER A 369 -18.85 -26.24 -11.31
CA SER A 369 -19.47 -26.30 -12.63
C SER A 369 -18.91 -27.47 -13.45
N HIS A 370 -17.58 -27.59 -13.51
CA HIS A 370 -16.89 -28.62 -14.28
C HIS A 370 -17.22 -30.04 -13.80
N VAL A 371 -17.23 -30.24 -12.48
CA VAL A 371 -17.60 -31.53 -11.90
C VAL A 371 -19.08 -31.83 -12.10
N LYS A 372 -19.97 -30.84 -11.97
CA LYS A 372 -21.39 -31.02 -12.26
C LYS A 372 -21.61 -31.44 -13.71
N ASP A 373 -20.95 -30.80 -14.67
CA ASP A 373 -21.01 -31.19 -16.07
C ASP A 373 -20.49 -32.63 -16.27
N TYR A 374 -19.37 -32.99 -15.62
CA TYR A 374 -18.84 -34.35 -15.63
C TYR A 374 -19.82 -35.40 -15.05
N GLU A 375 -20.45 -35.12 -13.90
CA GLU A 375 -21.45 -36.02 -13.31
C GLU A 375 -22.64 -36.21 -14.26
N THR A 376 -23.10 -35.13 -14.93
CA THR A 376 -24.23 -35.24 -15.88
C THR A 376 -23.88 -36.06 -17.11
N GLN A 377 -22.63 -35.99 -17.59
CA GLN A 377 -22.18 -36.72 -18.78
C GLN A 377 -21.86 -38.19 -18.49
N THR A 378 -21.28 -38.49 -17.32
CA THR A 378 -20.77 -39.83 -16.99
C THR A 378 -21.66 -40.62 -16.03
N GLY A 379 -22.59 -39.95 -15.34
CA GLY A 379 -23.42 -40.54 -14.28
C GLY A 379 -22.67 -40.87 -12.98
N ARG A 380 -21.36 -40.56 -12.87
CA ARG A 380 -20.55 -40.82 -11.67
C ARG A 380 -20.76 -39.71 -10.65
N SER A 381 -20.96 -40.06 -9.37
CA SER A 381 -21.05 -39.07 -8.29
C SER A 381 -19.69 -38.73 -7.69
N VAL A 382 -19.32 -37.45 -7.77
CA VAL A 382 -18.05 -36.83 -7.38
C VAL A 382 -18.25 -35.58 -6.51
N LEU A 383 -19.38 -34.86 -6.64
CA LEU A 383 -19.68 -33.66 -5.84
C LEU A 383 -19.57 -33.87 -4.32
N PRO A 384 -19.97 -35.01 -3.72
CA PRO A 384 -19.76 -35.26 -2.29
C PRO A 384 -18.28 -35.24 -1.88
N ALA A 385 -17.36 -35.66 -2.76
CA ALA A 385 -15.93 -35.63 -2.49
C ALA A 385 -15.36 -34.20 -2.48
N LEU A 386 -16.02 -33.24 -3.15
CA LEU A 386 -15.63 -31.83 -3.15
C LEU A 386 -16.14 -31.06 -1.92
N GLN A 387 -17.06 -31.63 -1.14
CA GLN A 387 -17.63 -30.96 0.03
C GLN A 387 -16.56 -30.42 1.01
N PRO A 388 -15.50 -31.18 1.36
CA PRO A 388 -14.43 -30.66 2.22
C PRO A 388 -13.69 -29.46 1.59
N VAL A 389 -13.52 -29.46 0.27
CA VAL A 389 -12.83 -28.37 -0.46
C VAL A 389 -13.68 -27.10 -0.44
N SER A 390 -14.98 -27.24 -0.67
CA SER A 390 -15.95 -26.14 -0.62
C SER A 390 -16.04 -25.51 0.77
N GLN A 391 -15.92 -26.29 1.84
CA GLN A 391 -15.95 -25.79 3.23
C GLN A 391 -14.68 -25.03 3.65
N SER A 392 -13.55 -25.29 3.00
CA SER A 392 -12.25 -24.63 3.27
C SER A 392 -12.10 -23.26 2.57
N ALA A 393 -13.19 -22.71 2.03
CA ALA A 393 -13.22 -21.48 1.25
C ALA A 393 -12.75 -20.23 2.03
N PRO A 394 -12.25 -19.18 1.34
CA PRO A 394 -11.74 -17.96 1.98
C PRO A 394 -12.79 -17.23 2.83
N ALA A 395 -12.30 -16.45 3.81
CA ALA A 395 -13.12 -15.71 4.76
C ALA A 395 -14.04 -14.65 4.12
N VAL A 396 -13.70 -14.12 2.95
CA VAL A 396 -14.52 -13.14 2.20
C VAL A 396 -14.56 -13.53 0.71
N TRP A 397 -15.74 -13.47 0.11
CA TRP A 397 -15.97 -13.82 -1.30
C TRP A 397 -16.14 -12.54 -2.11
N SER A 398 -15.41 -12.37 -3.21
CA SER A 398 -15.49 -11.14 -4.04
C SER A 398 -16.00 -11.45 -5.44
N ILE A 399 -17.30 -11.53 -5.66
CA ILE A 399 -17.88 -12.11 -6.88
C ILE A 399 -18.20 -11.05 -7.93
N ASP A 400 -17.87 -11.33 -9.18
CA ASP A 400 -18.30 -10.54 -10.34
C ASP A 400 -19.50 -11.16 -11.05
N LEU A 401 -20.70 -10.59 -10.88
CA LEU A 401 -21.93 -11.14 -11.46
C LEU A 401 -22.01 -10.96 -12.98
N ARG A 402 -21.29 -9.99 -13.58
CA ARG A 402 -21.26 -9.83 -15.05
C ARG A 402 -20.61 -11.02 -15.75
N LYS A 403 -19.80 -11.77 -15.03
CA LYS A 403 -19.00 -12.87 -15.58
C LYS A 403 -19.59 -14.24 -15.25
N ARG A 404 -20.59 -14.32 -14.36
CA ARG A 404 -20.96 -15.57 -13.70
C ARG A 404 -22.47 -15.69 -13.48
N LYS A 405 -23.01 -16.87 -13.77
CA LYS A 405 -24.40 -17.21 -13.48
C LYS A 405 -24.63 -17.34 -11.98
N VAL A 406 -25.61 -16.61 -11.47
CA VAL A 406 -26.00 -16.60 -10.06
C VAL A 406 -26.48 -17.97 -9.56
N SER A 407 -27.06 -18.80 -10.44
CA SER A 407 -27.50 -20.15 -10.09
C SER A 407 -26.37 -21.05 -9.60
N LEU A 408 -25.15 -20.89 -10.13
CA LEU A 408 -23.98 -21.62 -9.66
C LEU A 408 -23.57 -21.15 -8.25
N LEU A 409 -23.61 -19.84 -8.01
CA LEU A 409 -23.29 -19.27 -6.71
C LEU A 409 -24.22 -19.80 -5.62
N LEU A 410 -25.53 -19.83 -5.88
CA LEU A 410 -26.52 -20.33 -4.93
C LEU A 410 -26.23 -21.78 -4.51
N GLU A 411 -25.93 -22.65 -5.48
CA GLU A 411 -25.63 -24.05 -5.21
C GLU A 411 -24.36 -24.21 -4.36
N VAL A 412 -23.31 -23.45 -4.65
CA VAL A 412 -22.07 -23.49 -3.86
C VAL A 412 -22.27 -22.91 -2.46
N LEU A 413 -23.08 -21.86 -2.30
CA LEU A 413 -23.41 -21.28 -1.00
C LEU A 413 -24.19 -22.25 -0.10
N LYS A 414 -25.09 -23.07 -0.66
CA LYS A 414 -25.81 -24.12 0.08
C LYS A 414 -24.87 -25.19 0.68
N LEU A 415 -23.70 -25.40 0.07
CA LEU A 415 -22.70 -26.38 0.53
C LEU A 415 -21.81 -25.87 1.66
N GLN A 416 -21.88 -24.58 1.99
CA GLN A 416 -21.08 -23.97 3.05
C GLN A 416 -21.64 -24.33 4.43
N SER A 417 -20.76 -24.67 5.38
CA SER A 417 -21.14 -24.91 6.78
C SER A 417 -21.48 -23.62 7.54
N GLU A 418 -20.92 -22.49 7.11
CA GLU A 418 -21.09 -21.18 7.72
C GLU A 418 -21.45 -20.13 6.68
N LYS A 419 -22.25 -19.14 7.08
CA LYS A 419 -22.57 -17.97 6.24
C LYS A 419 -21.33 -17.09 6.09
N LYS A 420 -20.87 -16.88 4.86
CA LYS A 420 -19.68 -16.07 4.56
C LYS A 420 -20.05 -14.65 4.12
N PRO A 421 -19.20 -13.64 4.40
CA PRO A 421 -19.37 -12.29 3.88
C PRO A 421 -19.05 -12.25 2.38
N VAL A 422 -19.92 -11.60 1.61
CA VAL A 422 -19.82 -11.48 0.16
C VAL A 422 -19.66 -10.01 -0.23
N GLN A 423 -18.63 -9.73 -1.01
CA GLN A 423 -18.44 -8.50 -1.76
C GLN A 423 -18.89 -8.76 -3.20
N LEU A 424 -19.86 -7.99 -3.68
CA LEU A 424 -20.23 -8.03 -5.09
C LEU A 424 -19.56 -6.90 -5.86
N LYS A 425 -19.07 -7.22 -7.05
CA LYS A 425 -18.52 -6.29 -8.04
C LYS A 425 -19.22 -6.55 -9.35
N GLY A 426 -19.52 -5.52 -10.13
CA GLY A 426 -20.24 -5.74 -11.39
C GLY A 426 -21.67 -6.24 -11.19
N TRP A 427 -22.60 -5.65 -11.92
CA TRP A 427 -24.01 -6.01 -11.86
C TRP A 427 -24.49 -6.31 -13.27
N SER A 428 -25.46 -7.21 -13.37
CA SER A 428 -26.22 -7.51 -14.58
C SER A 428 -27.55 -6.81 -14.49
N ASP A 429 -27.94 -6.11 -15.56
CA ASP A 429 -29.23 -5.41 -15.62
C ASP A 429 -30.41 -6.39 -15.85
N GLU A 430 -30.13 -7.71 -15.94
CA GLU A 430 -31.16 -8.74 -16.06
C GLU A 430 -31.88 -8.99 -14.73
N GLU A 431 -33.17 -8.63 -14.68
CA GLU A 431 -34.06 -8.79 -13.52
C GLU A 431 -34.10 -10.25 -13.00
N SER A 432 -33.98 -11.23 -13.88
CA SER A 432 -33.92 -12.67 -13.55
C SER A 432 -32.68 -13.05 -12.74
N GLU A 433 -31.52 -12.45 -13.04
CA GLU A 433 -30.28 -12.65 -12.30
C GLU A 433 -30.34 -11.98 -10.93
N VAL A 434 -30.96 -10.81 -10.85
CA VAL A 434 -31.21 -10.14 -9.57
C VAL A 434 -32.10 -10.99 -8.67
N ARG A 435 -33.26 -11.46 -9.18
CA ARG A 435 -34.14 -12.36 -8.43
C ARG A 435 -33.43 -13.63 -7.99
N SER A 436 -32.56 -14.18 -8.84
CA SER A 436 -31.74 -15.33 -8.49
C SER A 436 -30.72 -15.00 -7.38
N PHE A 437 -30.16 -13.79 -7.36
CA PHE A 437 -29.18 -13.38 -6.34
C PHE A 437 -29.84 -13.16 -4.99
N LEU A 438 -31.06 -12.62 -5.00
CA LEU A 438 -31.88 -12.44 -3.81
C LEU A 438 -32.10 -13.78 -3.06
N GLN A 439 -32.17 -14.91 -3.78
CA GLN A 439 -32.24 -16.25 -3.18
C GLN A 439 -30.95 -16.67 -2.46
N CYS A 440 -29.82 -16.00 -2.72
CA CYS A 440 -28.54 -16.27 -2.05
C CYS A 440 -28.44 -15.58 -0.67
N LEU A 441 -29.20 -14.50 -0.43
CA LEU A 441 -29.12 -13.71 0.81
C LEU A 441 -29.24 -14.52 2.12
N PRO A 442 -30.10 -15.57 2.22
CA PRO A 442 -30.19 -16.39 3.43
C PRO A 442 -28.88 -17.10 3.80
N TYR A 443 -28.02 -17.37 2.82
CA TYR A 443 -26.75 -18.10 2.95
C TYR A 443 -25.54 -17.16 3.15
N ILE A 444 -25.75 -15.85 3.12
CA ILE A 444 -24.71 -14.82 3.24
C ILE A 444 -24.79 -14.19 4.64
N SER A 445 -23.63 -13.91 5.26
CA SER A 445 -23.60 -13.27 6.59
C SER A 445 -23.64 -11.75 6.49
N GLN A 446 -22.84 -11.17 5.60
CA GLN A 446 -22.75 -9.73 5.35
C GLN A 446 -22.62 -9.48 3.84
N LEU A 447 -23.25 -8.42 3.35
CA LEU A 447 -23.17 -8.02 1.95
C LEU A 447 -22.47 -6.66 1.80
N ARG A 448 -21.38 -6.62 1.02
CA ARG A 448 -20.69 -5.38 0.64
C ARG A 448 -20.93 -5.11 -0.83
N LEU A 449 -21.52 -3.95 -1.12
CA LEU A 449 -21.92 -3.56 -2.46
C LEU A 449 -21.17 -2.28 -2.86
N HIS A 450 -20.88 -2.14 -4.16
CA HIS A 450 -20.53 -0.83 -4.72
C HIS A 450 -21.76 0.09 -4.70
N SER A 451 -21.56 1.42 -4.71
CA SER A 451 -22.64 2.40 -4.61
C SER A 451 -23.74 2.20 -5.65
N ASP A 452 -23.34 1.93 -6.89
CA ASP A 452 -24.27 1.80 -8.02
C ASP A 452 -25.08 0.49 -7.92
N THR A 453 -24.44 -0.58 -7.46
CA THR A 453 -25.08 -1.87 -7.21
C THR A 453 -26.07 -1.79 -6.05
N LEU A 454 -25.72 -1.07 -4.97
CA LEU A 454 -26.64 -0.86 -3.85
C LEU A 454 -27.88 -0.07 -4.26
N GLN A 455 -27.71 0.94 -5.13
CA GLN A 455 -28.82 1.70 -5.68
C GLN A 455 -29.77 0.81 -6.49
N GLN A 456 -29.24 0.04 -7.45
CA GLN A 456 -30.05 -0.85 -8.29
C GLN A 456 -30.77 -1.91 -7.45
N LEU A 457 -30.07 -2.54 -6.51
CA LEU A 457 -30.67 -3.52 -5.61
C LEU A 457 -31.77 -2.94 -4.74
N ALA A 458 -31.62 -1.72 -4.22
CA ALA A 458 -32.66 -1.08 -3.42
C ALA A 458 -33.96 -0.86 -4.23
N VAL A 459 -33.84 -0.50 -5.51
CA VAL A 459 -34.97 -0.35 -6.43
C VAL A 459 -35.62 -1.70 -6.72
N VAL A 460 -34.84 -2.74 -7.04
CA VAL A 460 -35.41 -4.07 -7.34
C VAL A 460 -36.05 -4.71 -6.10
N VAL A 461 -35.48 -4.52 -4.91
CA VAL A 461 -36.09 -4.97 -3.65
C VAL A 461 -37.44 -4.28 -3.43
N TYR A 462 -37.52 -2.99 -3.74
CA TYR A 462 -38.79 -2.26 -3.73
C TYR A 462 -39.79 -2.80 -4.77
N GLU A 463 -39.37 -2.99 -6.01
CA GLU A 463 -40.23 -3.53 -7.09
C GLU A 463 -40.73 -4.95 -6.79
N ALA A 464 -39.93 -5.77 -6.09
CA ALA A 464 -40.32 -7.11 -5.70
C ALA A 464 -41.49 -7.13 -4.69
N GLN A 465 -41.71 -6.03 -3.94
CA GLN A 465 -42.77 -5.90 -2.92
C GLN A 465 -42.80 -7.05 -1.90
N ASP A 466 -41.65 -7.71 -1.68
CA ASP A 466 -41.50 -8.84 -0.78
C ASP A 466 -40.95 -8.37 0.58
N LYS A 467 -41.75 -8.62 1.63
CA LYS A 467 -41.47 -8.16 2.99
C LYS A 467 -40.27 -8.87 3.61
N ASP A 468 -40.15 -10.17 3.39
CA ASP A 468 -39.07 -10.96 3.96
C ASP A 468 -37.76 -10.61 3.26
N LEU A 469 -37.81 -10.46 1.95
CA LEU A 469 -36.67 -10.04 1.16
C LEU A 469 -36.15 -8.67 1.58
N THR A 470 -37.06 -7.70 1.77
CA THR A 470 -36.70 -6.35 2.22
C THR A 470 -35.99 -6.39 3.57
N ARG A 471 -36.50 -7.23 4.49
CA ARG A 471 -35.87 -7.42 5.81
C ARG A 471 -34.47 -8.03 5.69
N TRP A 472 -34.32 -9.09 4.89
CA TRP A 472 -33.03 -9.72 4.64
C TRP A 472 -32.03 -8.76 4.02
N PHE A 473 -32.44 -7.99 3.00
CA PHE A 473 -31.59 -7.00 2.36
C PHE A 473 -31.05 -5.98 3.37
N LEU A 474 -31.94 -5.36 4.14
CA LEU A 474 -31.57 -4.35 5.14
C LEU A 474 -30.68 -4.92 6.26
N GLU A 475 -30.91 -6.16 6.70
CA GLU A 475 -30.03 -6.85 7.66
C GLU A 475 -28.62 -7.03 7.10
N LYS A 476 -28.50 -7.46 5.83
CA LYS A 476 -27.19 -7.79 5.23
C LYS A 476 -26.35 -6.58 4.85
N VAL A 477 -26.98 -5.46 4.52
CA VAL A 477 -26.29 -4.18 4.29
C VAL A 477 -26.11 -3.36 5.57
N GLY A 478 -26.59 -3.86 6.72
CA GLY A 478 -26.52 -3.16 8.01
C GLY A 478 -27.35 -1.87 8.06
N GLY A 479 -28.35 -1.75 7.18
CA GLY A 479 -29.18 -0.54 7.05
C GLY A 479 -28.47 0.68 6.46
N ASP A 480 -27.21 0.58 6.01
CA ASP A 480 -26.50 1.73 5.42
C ASP A 480 -26.88 1.93 3.95
N LEU A 481 -27.67 2.97 3.68
CA LEU A 481 -28.09 3.40 2.35
C LEU A 481 -27.56 4.80 2.01
N THR A 482 -26.49 5.26 2.68
CA THR A 482 -25.92 6.61 2.48
C THR A 482 -25.41 6.85 1.06
N SER A 483 -25.02 5.80 0.34
CA SER A 483 -24.59 5.92 -1.05
C SER A 483 -25.75 6.15 -2.03
N CYS A 484 -26.97 5.74 -1.67
CA CYS A 484 -28.14 5.69 -2.54
C CYS A 484 -28.85 7.05 -2.71
N ARG A 485 -29.45 7.22 -3.89
CA ARG A 485 -30.44 8.25 -4.26
C ARG A 485 -31.80 7.57 -4.38
N LEU A 486 -32.51 7.48 -3.27
CA LEU A 486 -33.80 6.83 -3.16
C LEU A 486 -34.92 7.87 -3.30
N ASP A 487 -35.90 7.55 -4.13
CA ASP A 487 -37.16 8.31 -4.14
C ASP A 487 -37.94 8.04 -2.84
N TRP A 488 -38.88 8.94 -2.52
CA TRP A 488 -39.66 8.84 -1.28
C TRP A 488 -40.41 7.52 -1.16
N GLU A 489 -41.05 7.05 -2.23
CA GLU A 489 -41.84 5.82 -2.25
C GLU A 489 -40.97 4.59 -1.93
N VAL A 490 -39.77 4.54 -2.50
CA VAL A 490 -38.78 3.48 -2.26
C VAL A 490 -38.37 3.50 -0.80
N LEU A 491 -37.98 4.66 -0.26
CA LEU A 491 -37.57 4.75 1.14
C LEU A 491 -38.73 4.41 2.10
N LEU A 492 -39.95 4.86 1.81
CA LEU A 492 -41.12 4.59 2.63
C LEU A 492 -41.42 3.08 2.69
N SER A 493 -41.38 2.39 1.57
CA SER A 493 -41.56 0.92 1.51
C SER A 493 -40.47 0.20 2.31
N LEU A 494 -39.20 0.60 2.15
CA LEU A 494 -38.09 0.04 2.94
C LEU A 494 -38.30 0.28 4.44
N LEU A 495 -38.74 1.48 4.84
CA LEU A 495 -39.00 1.82 6.24
C LEU A 495 -40.16 1.02 6.83
N GLN A 496 -41.26 0.85 6.10
CA GLN A 496 -42.43 0.08 6.52
C GLN A 496 -42.11 -1.38 6.81
N HIS A 497 -41.14 -1.96 6.09
CA HIS A 497 -40.75 -3.37 6.24
C HIS A 497 -39.47 -3.57 7.06
N SER A 498 -38.81 -2.49 7.46
CA SER A 498 -37.61 -2.51 8.28
C SER A 498 -37.89 -2.69 9.78
N THR A 499 -37.07 -3.51 10.42
CA THR A 499 -36.94 -3.59 11.89
C THR A 499 -35.61 -2.99 12.39
N HIS A 500 -34.72 -2.62 11.47
CA HIS A 500 -33.38 -2.08 11.73
C HIS A 500 -33.30 -0.59 11.42
N ASN A 501 -32.32 0.10 12.01
CA ASN A 501 -32.09 1.50 11.71
C ASN A 501 -31.55 1.67 10.28
N ILE A 502 -32.17 2.54 9.50
CA ILE A 502 -31.74 2.87 8.13
C ILE A 502 -30.96 4.17 8.16
N THR A 503 -29.74 4.17 7.61
CA THR A 503 -28.91 5.37 7.49
C THR A 503 -29.00 5.93 6.08
N VAL A 504 -29.33 7.21 5.94
CA VAL A 504 -29.49 7.89 4.63
C VAL A 504 -28.74 9.23 4.59
N ASP A 505 -28.22 9.60 3.41
CA ASP A 505 -27.63 10.93 3.18
C ASP A 505 -28.69 11.87 2.60
N LEU A 506 -29.05 12.92 3.34
CA LEU A 506 -30.09 13.87 2.93
C LEU A 506 -29.69 14.74 1.73
N ARG A 507 -28.39 14.99 1.50
CA ARG A 507 -27.96 15.78 0.33
C ARG A 507 -28.32 15.10 -0.99
N LYS A 508 -28.34 13.77 -0.99
CA LYS A 508 -28.70 12.93 -2.13
C LYS A 508 -30.20 12.71 -2.26
N ASN A 509 -30.96 12.87 -1.18
CA ASN A 509 -32.37 12.52 -1.06
C ASN A 509 -33.22 13.76 -0.70
N ARG A 510 -33.05 14.85 -1.46
CA ARG A 510 -33.71 16.15 -1.17
C ARG A 510 -35.24 16.10 -1.16
N LEU A 511 -35.84 15.10 -1.80
CA LEU A 511 -37.29 14.90 -1.83
C LEU A 511 -37.89 14.62 -0.45
N LEU A 512 -37.07 14.23 0.53
CA LEU A 512 -37.50 14.01 1.93
C LEU A 512 -38.01 15.28 2.61
N GLU A 513 -37.59 16.47 2.18
CA GLU A 513 -38.09 17.74 2.71
C GLU A 513 -39.58 17.97 2.43
N LYS A 514 -40.16 17.31 1.41
CA LYS A 514 -41.56 17.48 1.03
C LYS A 514 -42.53 16.55 1.76
N ASN A 515 -42.04 15.43 2.31
CA ASN A 515 -42.86 14.35 2.88
C ASN A 515 -42.56 14.13 4.37
N ILE A 516 -42.22 15.19 5.10
CA ILE A 516 -41.83 15.13 6.52
C ILE A 516 -42.97 14.57 7.38
N SER A 517 -44.24 14.84 7.04
CA SER A 517 -45.42 14.30 7.74
C SER A 517 -45.41 12.78 7.81
N ASP A 518 -45.07 12.14 6.69
CA ASP A 518 -45.11 10.69 6.53
C ASP A 518 -43.84 10.01 7.06
N LEU A 519 -42.75 10.78 7.17
CA LEU A 519 -41.48 10.35 7.77
C LEU A 519 -41.51 10.38 9.30
N LEU A 520 -42.34 11.24 9.89
CA LEU A 520 -42.38 11.49 11.33
C LEU A 520 -42.55 10.21 12.20
N PRO A 521 -43.41 9.23 11.85
CA PRO A 521 -43.53 7.97 12.58
C PRO A 521 -42.27 7.10 12.55
N PHE A 522 -41.40 7.31 11.57
CA PHE A 522 -40.19 6.52 11.34
C PHE A 522 -38.90 7.21 11.78
N LEU A 523 -38.95 8.47 12.24
CA LEU A 523 -37.75 9.24 12.64
C LEU A 523 -36.85 8.49 13.65
N GLY A 524 -37.43 7.70 14.55
CA GLY A 524 -36.68 6.89 15.51
C GLY A 524 -35.87 5.74 14.89
N ARG A 525 -36.17 5.36 13.65
CA ARG A 525 -35.50 4.29 12.89
C ARG A 525 -34.62 4.82 11.77
N VAL A 526 -34.61 6.13 11.52
CA VAL A 526 -33.80 6.72 10.44
C VAL A 526 -32.65 7.53 11.04
N ILE A 527 -31.44 7.20 10.61
CA ILE A 527 -30.23 7.95 10.95
C ILE A 527 -29.88 8.84 9.75
N PHE A 528 -30.04 10.15 9.91
CA PHE A 528 -29.71 11.09 8.86
C PHE A 528 -28.24 11.49 8.91
N LYS A 529 -27.54 11.41 7.78
CA LYS A 529 -26.25 12.05 7.58
C LYS A 529 -26.44 13.38 6.86
N ARG A 530 -25.69 14.41 7.30
CA ARG A 530 -25.65 15.74 6.68
C ARG A 530 -27.01 16.44 6.58
N LEU A 531 -27.70 16.53 7.71
CA LEU A 531 -28.94 17.30 7.87
C LEU A 531 -28.76 18.73 7.37
N SER A 532 -29.65 19.17 6.47
CA SER A 532 -29.76 20.57 6.03
C SER A 532 -30.50 21.39 7.08
N SER A 533 -30.16 22.67 7.23
CA SER A 533 -30.88 23.58 8.14
C SER A 533 -32.33 23.82 7.71
N SER A 534 -32.62 23.75 6.40
CA SER A 534 -33.98 23.72 5.85
C SER A 534 -34.79 22.52 6.35
N PHE A 535 -34.21 21.32 6.28
CA PHE A 535 -34.88 20.11 6.76
C PHE A 535 -35.10 20.14 8.26
N VAL A 536 -34.11 20.59 9.06
CA VAL A 536 -34.26 20.74 10.51
C VAL A 536 -35.39 21.71 10.84
N LYS A 537 -35.42 22.89 10.20
CA LYS A 537 -36.49 23.89 10.36
C LYS A 537 -37.88 23.30 10.08
N SER A 538 -38.06 22.67 8.92
CA SER A 538 -39.36 22.07 8.57
C SER A 538 -39.73 20.89 9.48
N THR A 539 -38.76 20.11 9.94
CA THR A 539 -38.99 18.97 10.84
C THR A 539 -39.43 19.43 12.22
N ILE A 540 -38.77 20.44 12.82
CA ILE A 540 -39.21 20.97 14.12
C ILE A 540 -40.60 21.58 14.04
N ARG A 541 -40.93 22.25 12.92
CA ARG A 541 -42.26 22.80 12.67
C ARG A 541 -43.32 21.70 12.58
N GLN A 542 -43.06 20.64 11.82
CA GLN A 542 -43.96 19.49 11.71
C GLN A 542 -44.14 18.75 13.05
N ILE A 543 -43.07 18.59 13.83
CA ILE A 543 -43.13 18.01 15.18
C ILE A 543 -44.01 18.85 16.10
N TYR A 544 -43.90 20.18 16.02
CA TYR A 544 -44.75 21.10 16.75
C TYR A 544 -46.22 21.01 16.32
N ASP A 545 -46.49 21.03 15.01
CA ASP A 545 -47.85 20.97 14.44
C ASP A 545 -48.56 19.65 14.81
N SER A 546 -47.81 18.54 14.83
CA SER A 546 -48.30 17.21 15.21
C SER A 546 -48.28 16.92 16.72
N ARG A 547 -47.73 17.83 17.54
CA ARG A 547 -47.51 17.64 18.98
C ARG A 547 -46.73 16.37 19.35
N ALA A 548 -45.90 15.88 18.44
CA ALA A 548 -45.17 14.63 18.58
C ALA A 548 -43.86 14.78 19.36
N SER A 549 -43.95 15.07 20.66
CA SER A 549 -42.77 15.31 21.51
C SER A 549 -41.77 14.15 21.53
N ASP A 550 -42.23 12.89 21.41
CA ASP A 550 -41.36 11.70 21.37
C ASP A 550 -40.37 11.72 20.19
N CYS A 551 -40.72 12.39 19.09
CA CYS A 551 -39.89 12.52 17.89
C CYS A 551 -38.70 13.46 18.09
N VAL A 552 -38.74 14.37 19.08
CA VAL A 552 -37.64 15.31 19.37
C VAL A 552 -36.36 14.55 19.71
N SER A 553 -36.46 13.54 20.58
CA SER A 553 -35.32 12.70 20.95
C SER A 553 -34.74 11.94 19.76
N SER A 554 -35.59 11.54 18.81
CA SER A 554 -35.18 10.80 17.61
C SER A 554 -34.45 11.71 16.61
N LEU A 555 -34.94 12.94 16.42
CA LEU A 555 -34.27 13.95 15.59
C LEU A 555 -32.87 14.28 16.12
N LEU A 556 -32.75 14.52 17.43
CA LEU A 556 -31.49 14.92 18.08
C LEU A 556 -30.42 13.82 18.06
N ARG A 557 -30.82 12.53 18.11
CA ARG A 557 -29.89 11.40 17.94
C ARG A 557 -29.20 11.42 16.57
N SER A 558 -29.89 11.87 15.53
CA SER A 558 -29.34 11.92 14.17
C SER A 558 -28.42 13.12 13.92
N SER A 559 -28.47 14.15 14.77
CA SER A 559 -27.74 15.41 14.59
C SER A 559 -26.65 15.65 15.63
N ASP A 560 -26.20 14.62 16.35
CA ASP A 560 -25.27 14.76 17.48
C ASP A 560 -25.74 15.83 18.49
N HIS A 561 -27.05 15.87 18.74
CA HIS A 561 -27.75 16.85 19.58
C HIS A 561 -27.70 18.30 19.09
N TRP A 562 -27.37 18.53 17.81
CA TRP A 562 -27.46 19.86 17.20
C TRP A 562 -28.85 20.17 16.64
N ILE A 563 -29.36 21.34 16.98
CA ILE A 563 -30.46 22.02 16.28
C ILE A 563 -29.81 23.07 15.39
N ASN A 564 -29.58 22.72 14.12
CA ASN A 564 -28.92 23.60 13.17
C ASN A 564 -29.93 24.38 12.31
N LEU A 565 -30.07 25.67 12.56
CA LEU A 565 -30.97 26.59 11.85
C LEU A 565 -30.20 27.73 11.15
N ASN A 566 -28.92 27.49 10.84
CA ASN A 566 -28.05 28.50 10.25
C ASN A 566 -28.58 29.09 8.92
N SER A 567 -28.34 30.38 8.71
CA SER A 567 -28.69 31.11 7.49
C SER A 567 -30.18 30.97 7.12
N ARG A 568 -31.09 30.99 8.11
CA ARG A 568 -32.55 30.86 7.93
C ARG A 568 -33.27 32.09 8.47
N GLU A 569 -34.41 32.41 7.88
CA GLU A 569 -35.39 33.32 8.48
C GLU A 569 -36.40 32.50 9.25
N LEU A 570 -36.59 32.79 10.54
CA LEU A 570 -37.62 32.16 11.37
C LEU A 570 -38.83 33.08 11.45
N ASP A 571 -40.02 32.53 11.26
CA ASP A 571 -41.27 33.22 11.60
C ASP A 571 -41.67 32.94 13.06
N ARG A 572 -42.77 33.53 13.52
CA ARG A 572 -43.30 33.31 14.88
C ARG A 572 -43.64 31.84 15.17
N VAL A 573 -44.11 31.10 14.17
CA VAL A 573 -44.44 29.67 14.31
C VAL A 573 -43.16 28.85 14.44
N ASP A 574 -42.14 29.17 13.64
CA ASP A 574 -40.82 28.52 13.71
C ASP A 574 -40.16 28.74 15.08
N CYS A 575 -40.27 29.94 15.66
CA CYS A 575 -39.78 30.23 17.01
C CYS A 575 -40.54 29.43 18.07
N THR A 576 -41.86 29.34 17.95
CA THR A 576 -42.69 28.51 18.86
C THR A 576 -42.32 27.02 18.73
N ALA A 577 -42.04 26.55 17.52
CA ALA A 577 -41.61 25.19 17.27
C ALA A 577 -40.20 24.91 17.82
N LEU A 578 -39.29 25.88 17.74
CA LEU A 578 -37.98 25.81 18.39
C LEU A 578 -38.16 25.72 19.92
N CYS A 579 -38.99 26.57 20.52
CA CYS A 579 -39.29 26.53 21.95
C CYS A 579 -39.89 25.18 22.39
N PHE A 580 -40.84 24.64 21.63
CA PHE A 580 -41.39 23.30 21.86
C PHE A 580 -40.30 22.22 21.79
N THR A 581 -39.45 22.27 20.76
CA THR A 581 -38.31 21.35 20.62
C THR A 581 -37.37 21.43 21.82
N LEU A 582 -37.04 22.65 22.26
CA LEU A 582 -36.18 22.89 23.40
C LEU A 582 -36.78 22.36 24.71
N GLN A 583 -38.08 22.61 24.96
CA GLN A 583 -38.82 22.12 26.14
C GLN A 583 -38.73 20.59 26.31
N HIS A 584 -38.72 19.86 25.20
CA HIS A 584 -38.64 18.40 25.17
C HIS A 584 -37.20 17.86 24.94
N SER A 585 -36.19 18.69 25.17
CA SER A 585 -34.78 18.34 25.00
C SER A 585 -33.94 18.60 26.26
N HIS A 586 -32.72 18.06 26.27
CA HIS A 586 -31.75 18.25 27.36
C HIS A 586 -30.32 18.36 26.79
N GLN A 587 -29.57 19.37 27.25
CA GLN A 587 -28.19 19.65 26.85
C GLN A 587 -27.93 19.74 25.34
N VAL A 588 -28.87 20.31 24.59
CA VAL A 588 -28.77 20.44 23.13
C VAL A 588 -27.84 21.58 22.70
N LYS A 589 -27.27 21.46 21.51
CA LYS A 589 -26.47 22.50 20.88
C LYS A 589 -27.31 23.20 19.84
N VAL A 590 -27.40 24.52 19.86
CA VAL A 590 -28.23 25.29 18.95
C VAL A 590 -27.33 26.18 18.09
N ASN A 591 -27.46 26.04 16.77
CA ASN A 591 -26.75 26.89 15.82
C ASN A 591 -27.72 27.84 15.12
N LEU A 592 -27.61 29.12 15.43
CA LEU A 592 -28.40 30.24 14.91
C LEU A 592 -27.51 31.26 14.17
N LEU A 593 -26.34 30.85 13.68
CA LEU A 593 -25.47 31.74 12.90
C LEU A 593 -26.18 32.24 11.64
N TRP A 594 -26.24 33.56 11.46
CA TRP A 594 -26.93 34.22 10.35
C TRP A 594 -28.42 33.90 10.30
N THR A 595 -29.04 33.67 11.46
CA THR A 595 -30.48 33.37 11.56
C THR A 595 -31.24 34.64 11.93
N SER A 596 -32.23 35.00 11.13
CA SER A 596 -33.12 36.12 11.43
C SER A 596 -34.25 35.67 12.35
N ILE A 597 -34.37 36.29 13.52
CA ILE A 597 -35.44 36.06 14.51
C ILE A 597 -36.28 37.32 14.64
N PRO A 598 -37.62 37.25 14.57
CA PRO A 598 -38.48 38.41 14.70
C PRO A 598 -38.31 39.10 16.08
N PRO A 599 -38.38 40.44 16.14
CA PRO A 599 -38.33 41.16 17.41
C PRO A 599 -39.39 40.65 18.40
N GLY A 600 -38.99 40.43 19.66
CA GLY A 600 -39.86 39.91 20.72
C GLY A 600 -39.89 38.39 20.87
N GLU A 601 -39.56 37.62 19.82
CA GLU A 601 -39.58 36.14 19.92
C GLU A 601 -38.37 35.58 20.71
N ILE A 602 -37.27 36.33 20.80
CA ILE A 602 -36.10 35.98 21.64
C ILE A 602 -36.51 35.82 23.11
N GLU A 603 -37.44 36.64 23.61
CA GLU A 603 -37.95 36.57 24.98
C GLU A 603 -38.61 35.22 25.29
N SER A 604 -39.14 34.53 24.28
CA SER A 604 -39.72 33.20 24.42
C SER A 604 -38.66 32.09 24.50
N ILE A 605 -37.47 32.32 23.93
CA ILE A 605 -36.35 31.37 23.88
C ILE A 605 -35.51 31.45 25.16
N LEU A 606 -35.33 32.65 25.72
CA LEU A 606 -34.50 32.90 26.91
C LEU A 606 -34.75 31.93 28.09
N PRO A 607 -36.01 31.64 28.48
CA PRO A 607 -36.29 30.75 29.62
C PRO A 607 -35.87 29.30 29.39
N LEU A 608 -35.58 28.91 28.15
CA LEU A 608 -35.24 27.54 27.74
C LEU A 608 -33.73 27.34 27.50
N LEU A 609 -32.93 28.38 27.74
CA LEU A 609 -31.47 28.31 27.58
C LEU A 609 -30.80 27.39 28.61
N ASP A 610 -31.47 27.10 29.73
CA ASP A 610 -31.07 26.09 30.72
C ASP A 610 -30.88 24.69 30.09
N ARG A 611 -31.60 24.42 29.00
CA ARG A 611 -31.53 23.16 28.23
C ARG A 611 -30.48 23.19 27.13
N VAL A 612 -29.90 24.35 26.82
CA VAL A 612 -28.91 24.53 25.76
C VAL A 612 -27.50 24.44 26.33
N SER A 613 -26.70 23.49 25.85
CA SER A 613 -25.30 23.33 26.26
C SER A 613 -24.34 24.21 25.48
N GLN A 614 -24.67 24.51 24.22
CA GLN A 614 -23.88 25.37 23.35
C GLN A 614 -24.81 26.17 22.44
N LEU A 615 -24.64 27.48 22.39
CA LEU A 615 -25.35 28.41 21.52
C LEU A 615 -24.34 29.09 20.59
N SER A 616 -24.58 28.97 19.28
CA SER A 616 -23.82 29.70 18.26
C SER A 616 -24.72 30.76 17.65
N VAL A 617 -24.34 32.03 17.76
CA VAL A 617 -25.06 33.21 17.25
C VAL A 617 -24.05 34.15 16.59
N ASP A 618 -24.50 34.93 15.60
CA ASP A 618 -23.70 36.04 15.07
C ASP A 618 -23.80 37.27 15.98
N ARG A 619 -22.97 38.28 15.71
CA ARG A 619 -22.87 39.51 16.51
C ARG A 619 -24.17 40.31 16.62
N MET A 620 -25.04 40.31 15.60
CA MET A 620 -26.31 41.04 15.62
C MET A 620 -27.35 40.31 16.46
N LEU A 621 -27.41 38.99 16.30
CA LEU A 621 -28.28 38.16 17.10
C LEU A 621 -27.82 38.13 18.57
N LEU A 622 -26.50 38.11 18.84
CA LEU A 622 -25.93 38.23 20.18
C LEU A 622 -26.36 39.54 20.88
N LEU A 623 -26.27 40.68 20.18
CA LEU A 623 -26.77 41.96 20.71
C LEU A 623 -28.27 41.89 21.03
N SER A 624 -29.05 41.25 20.16
CA SER A 624 -30.49 41.07 20.37
C SER A 624 -30.79 40.21 21.60
N PHE A 625 -30.06 39.11 21.81
CA PHE A 625 -30.15 38.29 23.02
C PHE A 625 -29.79 39.08 24.28
N LEU A 626 -28.72 39.87 24.24
CA LEU A 626 -28.30 40.70 25.37
C LEU A 626 -29.31 41.81 25.69
N HIS A 627 -29.87 42.46 24.66
CA HIS A 627 -30.94 43.44 24.83
C HIS A 627 -32.20 42.82 25.41
N SER A 628 -32.65 41.66 24.92
CA SER A 628 -33.82 40.98 25.47
C SER A 628 -33.60 40.54 26.93
N CYS A 629 -32.42 40.04 27.27
CA CYS A 629 -32.05 39.77 28.67
C CYS A 629 -32.06 41.04 29.52
N ALA A 630 -31.57 42.16 28.98
CA ALA A 630 -31.56 43.44 29.66
C ALA A 630 -32.98 44.01 29.86
N ALA A 631 -33.83 43.93 28.84
CA ALA A 631 -35.19 44.49 28.82
C ALA A 631 -36.20 43.68 29.65
N SER A 632 -36.01 42.36 29.78
CA SER A 632 -36.85 41.48 30.61
C SER A 632 -36.94 41.94 32.09
N GLN A 633 -35.97 42.74 32.55
CA GLN A 633 -35.99 43.40 33.86
C GLN A 633 -37.05 44.50 33.99
N ILE A 634 -37.29 45.27 32.93
CA ILE A 634 -38.12 46.48 32.98
C ILE A 634 -39.61 46.11 33.04
N LEU A 635 -40.01 45.02 32.38
CA LEU A 635 -41.41 44.58 32.31
C LEU A 635 -41.84 43.67 33.48
N GLN A 636 -40.94 42.95 34.12
CA GLN A 636 -41.29 41.97 35.18
C GLN A 636 -40.98 42.41 36.61
N GLY A 637 -40.50 43.65 36.81
CA GLY A 637 -40.24 44.26 38.12
C GLY A 637 -41.44 44.41 39.07
N ALA A 638 -42.59 43.80 38.80
CA ALA A 638 -43.80 43.90 39.62
C ALA A 638 -44.48 42.56 40.00
N LEU A 639 -44.17 41.40 39.39
CA LEU A 639 -45.05 40.21 39.55
C LEU A 639 -44.41 38.81 39.65
N SER A 640 -43.08 38.64 39.59
CA SER A 640 -42.44 37.31 39.68
C SER A 640 -41.26 37.28 40.66
N PRO A 641 -40.98 36.14 41.34
CA PRO A 641 -39.89 36.04 42.31
C PRO A 641 -38.52 36.24 41.65
N PRO A 642 -37.55 36.86 42.37
CA PRO A 642 -36.25 37.27 41.84
C PRO A 642 -35.32 36.13 41.38
N SER A 643 -35.73 34.87 41.50
CA SER A 643 -34.95 33.68 41.14
C SER A 643 -35.02 33.28 39.66
N ALA A 644 -36.02 33.72 38.88
CA ALA A 644 -36.14 33.33 37.47
C ALA A 644 -35.33 34.22 36.50
N ILE A 645 -35.28 35.53 36.76
CA ILE A 645 -34.68 36.54 35.87
C ILE A 645 -33.14 36.54 35.98
N THR A 646 -32.62 36.35 37.19
CA THR A 646 -31.18 36.17 37.48
C THR A 646 -30.61 34.89 36.85
N THR A 647 -31.46 33.91 36.56
CA THR A 647 -31.06 32.64 35.94
C THR A 647 -30.83 32.80 34.42
N ALA A 648 -31.67 33.54 33.69
CA ALA A 648 -31.56 33.65 32.22
C ALA A 648 -30.22 34.25 31.73
N ALA A 649 -29.70 35.27 32.41
CA ALA A 649 -28.40 35.87 32.08
C ALA A 649 -27.22 34.90 32.31
N ALA A 650 -27.25 34.14 33.41
CA ALA A 650 -26.25 33.12 33.72
C ALA A 650 -26.34 31.95 32.72
N GLU A 651 -27.55 31.51 32.39
CA GLU A 651 -27.79 30.44 31.40
C GLU A 651 -27.39 30.85 29.98
N LEU A 652 -27.61 32.11 29.59
CA LEU A 652 -27.13 32.65 28.31
C LEU A 652 -25.61 32.61 28.22
N LEU A 653 -24.91 33.10 29.26
CA LEU A 653 -23.44 33.04 29.29
C LEU A 653 -22.94 31.59 29.30
N ARG A 654 -23.59 30.70 30.04
CA ARG A 654 -23.25 29.27 30.05
C ARG A 654 -23.42 28.65 28.66
N ALA A 655 -24.53 28.93 27.97
CA ALA A 655 -24.79 28.46 26.62
C ALA A 655 -23.78 29.02 25.60
N LEU A 656 -23.34 30.27 25.77
CA LEU A 656 -22.28 30.90 24.97
C LEU A 656 -20.86 30.50 25.41
N GLN A 657 -20.72 29.54 26.34
CA GLN A 657 -19.44 29.08 26.86
C GLN A 657 -18.58 30.20 27.48
N HIS A 658 -19.25 31.18 28.11
CA HIS A 658 -18.65 32.39 28.69
C HIS A 658 -17.83 33.21 27.70
N ARG A 659 -18.17 33.15 26.40
CA ARG A 659 -17.53 33.92 25.33
C ARG A 659 -18.55 34.83 24.64
N LEU A 660 -18.40 36.13 24.84
CA LEU A 660 -19.13 37.18 24.14
C LEU A 660 -18.26 37.67 22.97
N ASP A 661 -18.47 37.09 21.79
CA ASP A 661 -17.69 37.39 20.61
C ASP A 661 -18.45 38.31 19.65
N PHE A 662 -17.95 39.54 19.50
CA PHE A 662 -18.46 40.52 18.54
C PHE A 662 -17.52 40.74 17.35
N SER A 663 -16.43 39.96 17.26
CA SER A 663 -15.46 40.06 16.16
C SER A 663 -16.02 39.57 14.83
N CYS A 664 -15.38 39.96 13.74
CA CYS A 664 -15.74 39.57 12.38
C CYS A 664 -15.19 38.18 12.03
N SER A 665 -15.45 37.14 12.84
CA SER A 665 -15.10 35.78 12.43
C SER A 665 -16.17 35.25 11.47
N SER A 666 -15.88 35.28 10.17
CA SER A 666 -16.69 34.78 9.03
C SER A 666 -17.82 35.71 8.53
N SER A 667 -17.46 36.78 7.82
CA SER A 667 -18.41 37.48 6.94
C SER A 667 -18.58 36.69 5.64
N VAL A 668 -19.57 35.80 5.59
CA VAL A 668 -20.25 35.46 4.33
C VAL A 668 -21.73 35.64 4.61
N ASP A 669 -22.21 36.88 4.50
CA ASP A 669 -23.65 37.14 4.42
C ASP A 669 -24.00 37.62 3.01
N LEU A 670 -25.06 37.04 2.48
CA LEU A 670 -25.57 37.17 1.11
C LEU A 670 -26.68 38.22 0.99
N SER A 671 -26.93 39.01 2.04
CA SER A 671 -27.83 40.15 1.98
C SER A 671 -27.04 41.43 1.74
N ALA A 672 -27.19 41.98 0.54
CA ALA A 672 -26.59 43.23 0.13
C ALA A 672 -27.05 44.37 1.07
N HIS A 673 -26.14 44.98 1.84
CA HIS A 673 -25.89 46.44 1.81
C HIS A 673 -24.78 46.95 2.74
N ASP A 674 -24.25 46.20 3.71
CA ASP A 674 -23.14 46.71 4.55
C ASP A 674 -21.80 46.08 4.21
N GLN A 675 -21.16 46.65 3.18
CA GLN A 675 -19.76 46.41 2.88
C GLN A 675 -18.89 47.15 3.90
N GLY A 676 -18.29 46.43 4.84
CA GLY A 676 -17.08 46.89 5.54
C GLY A 676 -17.25 47.89 6.69
N GLU A 677 -18.47 48.21 7.13
CA GLU A 677 -18.64 49.00 8.35
C GLU A 677 -18.37 48.14 9.59
N ALA A 678 -17.45 48.61 10.45
CA ALA A 678 -17.20 48.02 11.75
C ALA A 678 -18.46 48.10 12.62
N LEU A 679 -18.71 47.07 13.44
CA LEU A 679 -19.87 47.10 14.34
C LEU A 679 -19.68 48.22 15.37
N CYS A 680 -20.54 49.24 15.35
CA CYS A 680 -20.53 50.32 16.33
C CYS A 680 -21.41 49.98 17.54
N LEU A 681 -20.78 49.82 18.70
CA LEU A 681 -21.45 49.59 19.98
C LEU A 681 -21.91 50.93 20.58
N THR A 682 -23.23 51.08 20.69
CA THR A 682 -23.86 52.25 21.28
C THR A 682 -23.88 52.15 22.80
N THR A 683 -24.26 53.25 23.45
CA THR A 683 -24.42 53.28 24.92
C THR A 683 -25.42 52.22 25.41
N ASP A 684 -26.49 51.96 24.66
CA ASP A 684 -27.48 50.94 25.04
C ASP A 684 -26.93 49.50 24.87
N HIS A 685 -26.14 49.24 23.81
CA HIS A 685 -25.44 47.96 23.64
C HIS A 685 -24.52 47.66 24.83
N CYS A 686 -23.71 48.64 25.22
CA CYS A 686 -22.78 48.48 26.34
C CYS A 686 -23.50 48.39 27.70
N ARG A 687 -24.61 49.13 27.89
CA ARG A 687 -25.46 49.00 29.07
C ARG A 687 -26.06 47.60 29.19
N ALA A 688 -26.47 46.99 28.08
CA ALA A 688 -27.02 45.63 28.07
C ALA A 688 -25.95 44.59 28.42
N ILE A 689 -24.76 44.68 27.82
CA ILE A 689 -23.59 43.85 28.19
C ILE A 689 -23.30 43.99 29.70
N ASN A 690 -23.21 45.24 30.19
CA ASN A 690 -22.97 45.57 31.59
C ASN A 690 -24.00 44.90 32.52
N SER A 691 -25.28 45.04 32.18
CA SER A 691 -26.40 44.51 32.96
C SER A 691 -26.36 42.98 33.06
N VAL A 692 -26.18 42.28 31.93
CA VAL A 692 -26.14 40.82 31.86
C VAL A 692 -24.96 40.26 32.66
N LEU A 693 -23.77 40.86 32.51
CA LEU A 693 -22.58 40.42 33.23
C LEU A 693 -22.72 40.60 34.75
N LYS A 694 -23.20 41.76 35.21
CA LYS A 694 -23.46 41.99 36.65
C LYS A 694 -24.47 41.00 37.22
N GLN A 695 -25.53 40.68 36.49
CA GLN A 695 -26.54 39.72 36.93
C GLN A 695 -25.97 38.31 37.11
N SER A 696 -25.13 37.87 36.16
CA SER A 696 -24.52 36.55 36.26
C SER A 696 -23.67 36.37 37.53
N GLN A 697 -23.06 37.44 38.03
CA GLN A 697 -22.30 37.40 39.28
C GLN A 697 -23.19 37.26 40.52
N HIS A 698 -24.30 37.99 40.58
CA HIS A 698 -25.24 37.93 41.71
C HIS A 698 -25.89 36.54 41.83
N SER A 699 -26.20 35.87 40.71
CA SER A 699 -26.72 34.51 40.69
C SER A 699 -25.74 33.49 41.27
N THR A 700 -24.45 33.68 40.99
CA THR A 700 -23.39 32.76 41.44
C THR A 700 -23.12 32.86 42.95
N GLN A 701 -23.37 34.02 43.56
CA GLN A 701 -23.23 34.23 45.01
C GLN A 701 -24.40 33.67 45.83
N LEU A 702 -25.61 33.56 45.26
CA LEU A 702 -26.79 33.04 45.96
C LEU A 702 -26.82 31.50 46.05
N VAL A 703 -26.04 30.79 45.23
CA VAL A 703 -26.00 29.31 45.18
C VAL A 703 -24.91 28.72 46.09
N GLN A 704 -23.98 29.53 46.60
CA GLN A 704 -22.86 29.05 47.41
C GLN A 704 -23.14 29.17 48.91
N ASN A 705 -23.31 28.02 49.60
CA ASN A 705 -23.29 27.94 51.05
C ASN A 705 -21.92 28.38 51.60
N PRO A 706 -21.84 29.24 52.63
CA PRO A 706 -20.61 29.90 53.06
C PRO A 706 -19.70 29.04 53.97
N THR A 707 -19.53 27.74 53.68
CA THR A 707 -18.80 26.84 54.59
C THR A 707 -17.69 25.97 53.98
N GLN A 708 -17.23 26.19 52.76
CA GLN A 708 -15.99 25.53 52.30
C GLN A 708 -15.09 26.47 51.50
N ASN A 709 -13.85 26.62 51.99
CA ASN A 709 -12.71 27.14 51.24
C ASN A 709 -12.47 26.28 50.00
N GLN A 710 -13.11 26.61 48.88
CA GLN A 710 -12.74 26.11 47.56
C GLN A 710 -12.29 27.29 46.69
N SER A 711 -11.09 27.11 46.14
CA SER A 711 -10.37 28.02 45.28
C SER A 711 -11.19 28.52 44.09
N ARG A 712 -11.47 29.82 44.06
CA ARG A 712 -11.08 30.81 43.03
C ARG A 712 -11.00 30.42 41.52
N ASN A 713 -11.74 29.41 41.05
CA ASN A 713 -11.84 29.06 39.63
C ASN A 713 -13.25 29.29 39.07
N GLN A 714 -13.73 30.54 39.08
CA GLN A 714 -14.88 30.91 38.25
C GLN A 714 -14.40 31.18 36.81
N PRO A 715 -15.12 30.71 35.78
CA PRO A 715 -14.77 31.01 34.40
C PRO A 715 -14.93 32.52 34.16
N GLN A 716 -13.82 33.21 33.93
CA GLN A 716 -13.81 34.62 33.56
C GLN A 716 -14.45 34.76 32.17
N VAL A 717 -15.45 35.63 32.03
CA VAL A 717 -16.15 35.83 30.76
C VAL A 717 -15.21 36.52 29.77
N GLN A 718 -15.02 35.94 28.59
CA GLN A 718 -14.23 36.54 27.53
C GLN A 718 -15.10 37.51 26.72
N LEU A 719 -14.72 38.78 26.65
CA LEU A 719 -15.36 39.81 25.87
C LEU A 719 -14.44 40.21 24.71
N ILE A 720 -14.80 39.80 23.49
CA ILE A 720 -13.97 39.97 22.28
C ILE A 720 -14.56 41.08 21.42
N LEU A 721 -13.79 42.16 21.27
CA LEU A 721 -14.16 43.41 20.58
C LEU A 721 -13.10 43.81 19.53
N LYS A 722 -12.45 42.84 18.88
CA LYS A 722 -11.30 43.07 17.97
C LYS A 722 -11.64 43.87 16.70
N ASP A 723 -12.89 43.85 16.26
CA ASP A 723 -13.37 44.53 15.04
C ASP A 723 -14.61 45.43 15.32
N CYS A 724 -14.65 46.02 16.51
CA CYS A 724 -15.76 46.88 16.94
C CYS A 724 -15.30 48.32 17.15
N GLU A 725 -16.19 49.26 16.78
CA GLU A 725 -16.12 50.66 17.21
C GLU A 725 -17.03 50.83 18.43
N VAL A 726 -16.67 51.70 19.36
CA VAL A 726 -17.48 51.97 20.56
C VAL A 726 -17.72 53.47 20.66
N GLU A 727 -18.97 53.87 20.79
CA GLU A 727 -19.30 55.28 20.99
C GLU A 727 -18.64 55.81 22.27
N HIS A 728 -18.16 57.05 22.24
CA HIS A 728 -17.44 57.63 23.39
C HIS A 728 -18.26 57.58 24.69
N GLY A 729 -19.58 57.80 24.62
CA GLY A 729 -20.49 57.69 25.77
C GLY A 729 -20.65 56.25 26.30
N ALA A 730 -20.48 55.25 25.43
CA ALA A 730 -20.63 53.84 25.75
C ALA A 730 -19.45 53.28 26.55
N LEU A 731 -18.25 53.88 26.44
CA LEU A 731 -17.06 53.49 27.23
C LEU A 731 -17.33 53.55 28.75
N ARG A 732 -18.14 54.52 29.20
CA ARG A 732 -18.54 54.64 30.62
C ARG A 732 -19.27 53.41 31.15
N GLU A 733 -20.00 52.71 30.28
CA GLU A 733 -20.75 51.51 30.64
C GLU A 733 -19.86 50.26 30.72
N LEU A 734 -18.70 50.26 30.06
CA LEU A 734 -17.73 49.16 30.06
C LEU A 734 -16.79 49.21 31.29
N LEU A 735 -16.44 50.39 31.80
CA LEU A 735 -15.52 50.51 32.95
C LEU A 735 -15.95 49.67 34.18
N PRO A 736 -17.23 49.66 34.60
CA PRO A 736 -17.68 48.89 35.77
C PRO A 736 -17.53 47.37 35.62
N ILE A 737 -17.39 46.84 34.41
CA ILE A 737 -17.31 45.39 34.15
C ILE A 737 -15.90 44.89 33.84
N LEU A 738 -14.90 45.77 33.74
CA LEU A 738 -13.52 45.35 33.45
C LEU A 738 -12.99 44.35 34.47
N HIS A 739 -13.34 44.50 35.75
CA HIS A 739 -12.89 43.60 36.81
C HIS A 739 -13.45 42.16 36.73
N ILE A 740 -14.40 41.87 35.84
CA ILE A 740 -15.13 40.60 35.76
C ILE A 740 -15.01 39.91 34.40
N VAL A 741 -14.37 40.55 33.43
CA VAL A 741 -14.18 40.03 32.07
C VAL A 741 -12.70 39.86 31.74
N LYS A 742 -12.39 38.98 30.79
CA LYS A 742 -11.14 38.99 30.02
C LYS A 742 -11.43 39.72 28.71
N LEU A 743 -10.87 40.90 28.53
CA LEU A 743 -11.14 41.80 27.41
C LEU A 743 -10.14 41.53 26.28
N SER A 744 -10.64 41.40 25.06
CA SER A 744 -9.82 41.37 23.83
C SER A 744 -10.29 42.48 22.88
N PRO A 745 -9.87 43.73 23.12
CA PRO A 745 -10.31 44.89 22.35
C PRO A 745 -9.56 45.02 21.02
N SER A 746 -10.08 45.83 20.10
CA SER A 746 -9.29 46.37 19.00
C SER A 746 -8.23 47.34 19.55
N LYS A 747 -7.10 47.54 18.85
CA LYS A 747 -6.06 48.48 19.29
C LYS A 747 -6.59 49.92 19.42
N ALA A 748 -7.49 50.32 18.52
CA ALA A 748 -8.18 51.61 18.58
C ALA A 748 -9.06 51.75 19.83
N LEU A 749 -9.83 50.71 20.17
CA LEU A 749 -10.66 50.69 21.38
C LEU A 749 -9.80 50.66 22.65
N LEU A 750 -8.68 49.94 22.64
CA LEU A 750 -7.74 49.91 23.76
C LEU A 750 -7.21 51.31 24.06
N LEU A 751 -6.81 52.06 23.02
CA LEU A 751 -6.34 53.44 23.16
C LEU A 751 -7.45 54.36 23.72
N GLN A 752 -8.69 54.21 23.25
CA GLN A 752 -9.84 54.96 23.78
C GLN A 752 -10.12 54.63 25.25
N LEU A 753 -10.02 53.36 25.64
CA LEU A 753 -10.20 52.93 27.03
C LEU A 753 -9.10 53.48 27.94
N VAL A 754 -7.83 53.45 27.50
CA VAL A 754 -6.71 54.02 28.26
C VAL A 754 -6.90 55.52 28.51
N ASP A 755 -7.30 56.28 27.48
CA ASP A 755 -7.55 57.71 27.63
C ASP A 755 -8.71 57.98 28.59
N HIS A 756 -9.81 57.22 28.44
CA HIS A 756 -11.01 57.41 29.24
C HIS A 756 -10.88 56.97 30.71
N VAL A 757 -10.06 55.95 31.00
CA VAL A 757 -9.76 55.53 32.38
C VAL A 757 -9.08 56.65 33.18
N CYS A 758 -8.36 57.53 32.50
CA CYS A 758 -7.64 58.66 33.10
C CYS A 758 -8.52 59.91 33.29
N GLU A 759 -9.77 59.89 32.81
CA GLU A 759 -10.73 61.00 32.97
C GLU A 759 -11.57 60.81 34.25
N GLY A 760 -11.11 61.31 35.41
CA GLY A 760 -11.87 61.19 36.66
C GLY A 760 -11.19 61.71 37.95
N ILE A 761 -11.84 61.47 39.09
CA ILE A 761 -11.30 61.72 40.45
C ILE A 761 -10.26 60.63 40.78
N GLU A 762 -9.16 60.98 41.46
CA GLU A 762 -7.99 60.11 41.72
C GLU A 762 -8.34 58.67 42.15
N GLU A 763 -9.29 58.49 43.08
CA GLU A 763 -9.69 57.17 43.59
C GLU A 763 -10.38 56.30 42.52
N GLY A 764 -11.13 56.92 41.60
CA GLY A 764 -11.78 56.23 40.47
C GLY A 764 -10.79 55.81 39.39
N VAL A 765 -9.77 56.64 39.13
CA VAL A 765 -8.69 56.36 38.16
C VAL A 765 -7.89 55.14 38.61
N LEU A 766 -7.52 55.07 39.89
CA LEU A 766 -6.78 53.94 40.47
C LEU A 766 -7.52 52.61 40.28
N ARG A 767 -8.82 52.56 40.64
CA ARG A 767 -9.62 51.34 40.52
C ARG A 767 -9.81 50.90 39.07
N ASN A 768 -10.03 51.84 38.16
CA ASN A 768 -10.29 51.55 36.75
C ASN A 768 -9.01 51.08 36.03
N ALA A 769 -7.85 51.68 36.32
CA ALA A 769 -6.56 51.28 35.75
C ALA A 769 -6.19 49.83 36.14
N VAL A 770 -6.30 49.49 37.43
CA VAL A 770 -6.07 48.12 37.91
C VAL A 770 -7.04 47.12 37.26
N SER A 771 -8.31 47.52 37.12
CA SER A 771 -9.33 46.66 36.49
C SER A 771 -9.08 46.45 35.00
N LEU A 772 -8.60 47.47 34.28
CA LEU A 772 -8.24 47.37 32.86
C LEU A 772 -7.06 46.40 32.65
N CYS A 773 -5.97 46.55 33.40
CA CYS A 773 -4.82 45.64 33.28
C CYS A 773 -5.18 44.19 33.60
N ARG A 774 -6.03 43.98 34.61
CA ARG A 774 -6.56 42.63 34.93
C ARG A 774 -7.45 42.08 33.82
N ALA A 775 -8.27 42.93 33.19
CA ALA A 775 -9.12 42.51 32.07
C ALA A 775 -8.29 42.06 30.86
N LEU A 776 -7.15 42.71 30.62
CA LEU A 776 -6.23 42.41 29.51
C LEU A 776 -5.27 41.24 29.82
N ASP A 777 -5.38 40.61 30.99
CA ASP A 777 -4.50 39.52 31.43
C ASP A 777 -3.01 39.92 31.48
N GLY A 778 -2.72 41.20 31.72
CA GLY A 778 -1.36 41.74 31.79
C GLY A 778 -0.72 42.07 30.43
N GLU A 779 -1.41 41.86 29.31
CA GLU A 779 -0.90 42.16 27.96
C GLU A 779 -1.52 43.44 27.39
N LEU A 780 -0.71 44.49 27.20
CA LEU A 780 -1.15 45.76 26.59
C LEU A 780 -0.45 45.95 25.25
N ASP A 781 -1.14 45.59 24.16
CA ASP A 781 -0.66 45.72 22.78
C ASP A 781 -1.27 46.95 22.10
N LEU A 782 -0.44 47.98 21.89
CA LEU A 782 -0.74 49.16 21.08
C LEU A 782 0.17 49.26 19.85
N SER A 783 0.82 48.16 19.45
CA SER A 783 1.71 48.15 18.28
C SER A 783 1.03 48.70 17.03
N GLU A 784 1.77 49.37 16.17
CA GLU A 784 1.27 49.97 14.91
C GLU A 784 0.18 51.05 15.10
N THR A 785 -0.07 51.51 16.33
CA THR A 785 -0.97 52.66 16.58
C THR A 785 -0.20 53.95 16.79
N ARG A 786 -0.66 55.05 16.19
CA ARG A 786 -0.03 56.37 16.37
C ARG A 786 -0.37 56.93 17.74
N LEU A 787 0.63 57.08 18.61
CA LEU A 787 0.47 57.63 19.94
C LEU A 787 0.91 59.09 20.00
N ASN A 788 0.09 59.94 20.61
CA ASN A 788 0.41 61.35 20.85
C ASN A 788 0.84 61.57 22.31
N GLN A 789 1.33 62.77 22.64
CA GLN A 789 1.78 63.11 23.99
C GLN A 789 0.70 62.89 25.06
N LYS A 790 -0.58 63.11 24.75
CA LYS A 790 -1.71 62.87 25.68
C LYS A 790 -1.84 61.38 25.97
N ALA A 791 -1.85 60.53 24.94
CA ALA A 791 -1.95 59.08 25.05
C ALA A 791 -0.79 58.49 25.87
N CYS A 792 0.44 58.96 25.66
CA CYS A 792 1.59 58.54 26.47
C CYS A 792 1.47 58.98 27.94
N GLY A 793 0.87 60.14 28.21
CA GLY A 793 0.54 60.58 29.57
C GLY A 793 -0.53 59.70 30.23
N SER A 794 -1.61 59.36 29.50
CA SER A 794 -2.66 58.46 29.98
C SER A 794 -2.10 57.05 30.24
N LEU A 795 -1.24 56.53 29.36
CA LEU A 795 -0.52 55.27 29.58
C LEU A 795 0.37 55.32 30.83
N ALA A 796 1.08 56.43 31.06
CA ALA A 796 1.91 56.59 32.26
C ALA A 796 1.07 56.52 33.54
N LEU A 797 -0.12 57.13 33.55
CA LEU A 797 -1.05 57.06 34.68
C LEU A 797 -1.59 55.63 34.91
N VAL A 798 -1.86 54.88 33.84
CA VAL A 798 -2.25 53.46 33.95
C VAL A 798 -1.10 52.63 34.52
N LEU A 799 0.15 52.86 34.10
CA LEU A 799 1.33 52.17 34.63
C LEU A 799 1.66 52.59 36.07
N GLU A 800 1.39 53.82 36.45
CA GLU A 800 1.58 54.31 37.82
C GLU A 800 0.73 53.52 38.83
N HIS A 801 -0.50 53.17 38.45
CA HIS A 801 -1.48 52.55 39.35
C HIS A 801 -1.67 51.04 39.13
N SER A 802 -1.10 50.46 38.07
CA SER A 802 -1.15 49.02 37.83
C SER A 802 0.03 48.28 38.48
N GLU A 803 -0.27 47.10 39.01
CA GLU A 803 0.71 46.10 39.45
C GLU A 803 0.47 44.84 38.60
N GLY A 804 1.50 44.35 37.90
CA GLY A 804 1.44 43.09 37.13
C GLY A 804 1.09 43.21 35.64
N LEU A 805 1.48 44.29 34.95
CA LEU A 805 1.50 44.30 33.48
C LEU A 805 2.72 43.48 33.00
N SER A 806 2.49 42.32 32.39
CA SER A 806 3.55 41.44 31.91
C SER A 806 4.16 41.93 30.60
N GLU A 807 3.34 42.44 29.68
CA GLU A 807 3.78 42.84 28.34
C GLU A 807 3.20 44.21 27.95
N LEU A 808 4.07 45.09 27.46
CA LEU A 808 3.73 46.38 26.89
C LEU A 808 4.38 46.47 25.50
N ASP A 809 3.56 46.36 24.47
CA ASP A 809 4.01 46.48 23.08
C ASP A 809 3.61 47.86 22.52
N LEU A 810 4.62 48.70 22.28
CA LEU A 810 4.50 50.02 21.66
C LEU A 810 5.35 50.10 20.38
N SER A 811 5.56 48.96 19.71
CA SER A 811 6.30 48.91 18.44
C SER A 811 5.57 49.68 17.33
N HIS A 812 6.31 50.29 16.40
CA HIS A 812 5.73 51.02 15.26
C HIS A 812 4.75 52.16 15.62
N CYS A 813 4.92 52.81 16.78
CA CYS A 813 4.00 53.83 17.29
C CYS A 813 4.33 55.30 16.92
N GLN A 814 5.42 55.56 16.18
CA GLN A 814 5.95 56.90 15.88
C GLN A 814 6.33 57.70 17.15
N LEU A 815 6.81 57.00 18.17
CA LEU A 815 7.25 57.61 19.42
C LEU A 815 8.59 58.34 19.23
N THR A 816 8.75 59.45 19.93
CA THR A 816 9.99 60.23 20.02
C THR A 816 10.42 60.31 21.47
N ASP A 817 11.63 60.78 21.75
CA ASP A 817 12.11 60.91 23.13
C ASP A 817 11.18 61.73 24.04
N ARG A 818 10.52 62.74 23.47
CA ARG A 818 9.56 63.59 24.19
C ARG A 818 8.29 62.82 24.59
N HIS A 819 7.82 61.92 23.73
CA HIS A 819 6.64 61.09 23.98
C HIS A 819 6.90 60.07 25.09
N LEU A 820 8.12 59.52 25.17
CA LEU A 820 8.48 58.49 26.16
C LEU A 820 8.83 59.05 27.55
N GLN A 821 9.20 60.33 27.66
CA GLN A 821 9.61 60.93 28.93
C GLN A 821 8.64 60.69 30.11
N PRO A 822 7.30 60.76 29.96
CA PRO A 822 6.35 60.44 31.04
C PRO A 822 6.30 58.95 31.41
N LEU A 823 6.65 58.06 30.48
CA LEU A 823 6.58 56.61 30.69
C LEU A 823 7.82 56.09 31.43
N LEU A 824 8.99 56.72 31.23
CA LEU A 824 10.28 56.27 31.77
C LEU A 824 10.28 55.97 33.27
N THR A 825 9.52 56.73 34.07
CA THR A 825 9.42 56.55 35.51
C THR A 825 8.67 55.29 35.91
N HIS A 826 7.89 54.69 35.01
CA HIS A 826 7.00 53.56 35.29
C HIS A 826 7.29 52.30 34.45
N LEU A 827 8.13 52.38 33.40
CA LEU A 827 8.51 51.23 32.56
C LEU A 827 9.14 50.06 33.36
N HIS A 828 9.74 50.38 34.50
CA HIS A 828 10.34 49.40 35.41
C HIS A 828 9.36 48.37 35.99
N LYS A 829 8.05 48.57 35.81
CA LYS A 829 6.99 47.68 36.27
C LYS A 829 6.57 46.61 35.25
N VAL A 830 7.11 46.65 34.03
CA VAL A 830 6.75 45.73 32.94
C VAL A 830 7.80 44.63 32.79
N GLU A 831 7.41 43.39 32.48
CA GLU A 831 8.38 42.30 32.26
C GLU A 831 8.91 42.25 30.82
N VAL A 832 8.06 42.50 29.82
CA VAL A 832 8.37 42.52 28.39
C VAL A 832 7.97 43.88 27.81
N LEU A 833 8.95 44.63 27.31
CA LEU A 833 8.73 45.95 26.71
C LEU A 833 9.20 45.93 25.25
N ASP A 834 8.31 46.22 24.31
CA ASP A 834 8.67 46.39 22.90
C ASP A 834 8.55 47.87 22.50
N LEU A 835 9.68 48.49 22.17
CA LEU A 835 9.77 49.86 21.67
C LEU A 835 10.32 49.90 20.24
N SER A 836 10.40 48.76 19.57
CA SER A 836 11.01 48.64 18.25
C SER A 836 10.32 49.53 17.21
N HIS A 837 11.09 49.97 16.20
CA HIS A 837 10.59 50.77 15.09
C HIS A 837 9.92 52.10 15.50
N ASN A 838 10.49 52.80 16.48
CA ASN A 838 10.17 54.17 16.87
C ASN A 838 11.36 55.12 16.65
N ASP A 839 11.12 56.44 16.64
CA ASP A 839 12.13 57.49 16.42
C ASP A 839 12.84 57.88 17.74
N ILE A 840 13.49 56.92 18.39
CA ILE A 840 14.17 57.05 19.69
C ILE A 840 15.66 57.35 19.48
N THR A 841 16.23 58.34 20.18
CA THR A 841 17.66 58.67 20.07
C THR A 841 18.54 57.83 20.99
N ASP A 842 19.82 57.69 20.65
CA ASP A 842 20.82 56.98 21.46
C ASP A 842 20.85 57.46 22.93
N ALA A 843 20.65 58.75 23.16
CA ALA A 843 20.65 59.34 24.50
C ALA A 843 19.49 58.84 25.38
N LEU A 844 18.32 58.55 24.78
CA LEU A 844 17.21 57.94 25.49
C LEU A 844 17.38 56.43 25.63
N THR A 845 17.93 55.77 24.61
CA THR A 845 18.29 54.35 24.65
C THR A 845 19.24 54.04 25.81
N ASP A 846 20.26 54.88 26.03
CA ASP A 846 21.19 54.76 27.17
C ASP A 846 20.46 54.85 28.53
N ARG A 847 19.45 55.73 28.65
CA ARG A 847 18.64 55.86 29.87
C ARG A 847 17.75 54.64 30.09
N ILE A 848 17.19 54.06 29.02
CA ILE A 848 16.40 52.82 29.10
C ILE A 848 17.32 51.64 29.48
N LEU A 849 18.51 51.54 28.89
CA LEU A 849 19.52 50.53 29.27
C LEU A 849 19.94 50.64 30.73
N GLN A 850 20.09 51.86 31.25
CA GLN A 850 20.37 52.09 32.66
C GLN A 850 19.21 51.64 33.56
N LEU A 851 17.95 51.90 33.16
CA LEU A 851 16.75 51.43 33.86
C LEU A 851 16.66 49.90 33.89
N VAL A 852 16.94 49.23 32.77
CA VAL A 852 16.94 47.75 32.66
C VAL A 852 18.08 47.16 33.51
N SER A 853 19.26 47.77 33.50
CA SER A 853 20.42 47.29 34.28
C SER A 853 20.24 47.43 35.80
N THR A 854 19.37 48.33 36.24
CA THR A 854 19.11 48.61 37.66
C THR A 854 17.83 47.95 38.19
N ASN A 855 16.94 47.46 37.32
CA ASN A 855 15.67 46.87 37.72
C ASN A 855 15.57 45.38 37.37
N THR A 856 15.22 44.54 38.35
CA THR A 856 15.13 43.08 38.19
C THR A 856 13.82 42.58 37.57
N SER A 857 12.84 43.46 37.35
CA SER A 857 11.50 43.10 36.86
C SER A 857 11.42 43.00 35.34
N ILE A 858 12.18 43.83 34.61
CA ILE A 858 12.22 43.80 33.13
C ILE A 858 13.08 42.62 32.68
N ARG A 859 12.46 41.66 31.99
CA ARG A 859 13.13 40.46 31.45
C ARG A 859 13.58 40.65 30.01
N THR A 860 12.79 41.36 29.20
CA THR A 860 13.04 41.54 27.77
C THR A 860 12.71 42.98 27.35
N VAL A 861 13.63 43.61 26.62
CA VAL A 861 13.37 44.86 25.89
C VAL A 861 13.72 44.64 24.42
N ARG A 862 12.80 44.99 23.51
CA ARG A 862 12.96 44.88 22.05
C ARG A 862 12.98 46.23 21.38
#